data_AF-A0A8H6N038-F1
#
_entry.id   AF-A0A8H6N038-F1
#
_cell.length_a   1.000
_cell.length_b   1.000
_cell.length_c   1.000
_cell.angle_alpha   90.00
_cell.angle_beta   90.00
_cell.angle_gamma   90.00
#
_symmetry.space_group_name_H-M   'P 1'
#
loop_
_entity.id
_entity.type
_entity.pdbx_description
1 polymer ?
#
loop_
_entity_poly.entity_id
_entity_poly.type
_entity_poly.pdbx_seq_one_letter_code
_entity_poly.pdbx_strand_id
1 'polypeptide(L)'
;MLASRQLLGSVARSRTAASASLGLRRMATVSDSPLDRKVRQNIHEEGNFINYKKMSENLAIVRGRLNRPLTYAEKILYSHLDNPHEQEIERGVSYLKLRPDRVACQDATAQMAILQFMSAGMPAVANPTTVHCDHLIEAQVGGEKDLARAVGINKEVYDFLSSACAKYNIGFWKPGSGIIHQIVLENYAFPGGLLIGTDSHTPNAGGLGMCAIGVGGADAVDVMANLPWELKAPKVIGVKLTGEMSGWTTPKDIILKVAGILTVKGGTGAIVEYHGPGVDQISATGMGTICNMGAEIGATTSVFPFNDRMHDYLAATKRKDIGDFARTYAKELREDEGAEYDQLIEINLSELEPHINGPFTPDLATPISKFSEAVKANNWPEELKVGLIGSCTNSSYEDMSRAASIARDALDHGLKSKAIFTITPGSEQIRATIARDGQLQTFEEYGGIVLANACGPCIGQWDRQDVKKGTPNSIISSYNRNFTGRNDGNPATHSFVTSPDLVVAMTVAGSLHFNPLTDKLKDKDGNEFMLKPPSGDGLPQRGYDPGQNTYQAPPADRSTVNVQVSPTSDRLQVLSPFQAWDGKDVKDIPILIKAQGKTTTDHISMAGPWLKYRGHLDNISNNMLIGAINEANGEANKIKNFTTGEWDAVPAVARDYKAKGIKWVVIGDWNYGEGSSREHAALEPRHLGGLAIITRSFARIHETNLKKQGMLPLTFSDPADYDKIKPEDKVDILATELEVGKPLTMVVHPKEGASFEVKLSHTFNAPQIEWFKNGSALNTMAKAAAAGKS
;
A
#
# COMPACT_ATOMS: atom_id res chain seq x y z
N MET A 1 21.58 86.65 -22.42
CA MET A 1 21.73 87.18 -23.80
C MET A 1 21.09 86.15 -24.72
N LEU A 2 19.87 86.44 -25.20
CA LEU A 2 19.59 86.76 -26.61
C LEU A 2 19.93 85.57 -27.55
N ALA A 3 19.06 84.99 -28.36
CA ALA A 3 17.68 85.29 -28.78
C ALA A 3 17.19 83.99 -29.52
N SER A 4 15.99 83.44 -29.27
CA SER A 4 14.74 83.66 -30.03
C SER A 4 14.87 83.28 -31.53
N ARG A 5 14.09 82.35 -32.11
CA ARG A 5 12.68 82.48 -32.58
C ARG A 5 12.41 81.28 -33.52
N GLN A 6 11.21 80.76 -33.80
CA GLN A 6 9.81 80.99 -33.40
C GLN A 6 8.92 80.07 -34.29
N LEU A 7 7.61 80.15 -34.06
CA LEU A 7 6.49 79.79 -34.95
C LEU A 7 6.02 78.33 -34.85
N LEU A 8 4.73 78.00 -34.70
CA LEU A 8 3.45 78.71 -34.52
C LEU A 8 2.57 77.65 -33.81
N GLY A 9 1.72 78.00 -32.85
CA GLY A 9 0.47 78.70 -33.11
C GLY A 9 -0.46 78.43 -31.92
N SER A 10 -1.15 79.48 -31.50
CA SER A 10 -1.88 79.55 -30.24
C SER A 10 -3.37 79.75 -30.47
N VAL A 11 -4.16 79.20 -29.55
CA VAL A 11 -5.46 79.70 -29.07
C VAL A 11 -6.68 79.48 -29.98
N ALA A 12 -7.68 78.72 -29.51
CA ALA A 12 -8.94 79.29 -29.00
C ALA A 12 -10.00 78.22 -28.64
N ARG A 13 -10.54 78.39 -27.43
CA ARG A 13 -11.90 78.08 -26.93
C ARG A 13 -12.88 77.38 -27.88
N SER A 14 -13.53 76.32 -27.39
CA SER A 14 -15.00 76.22 -27.39
C SER A 14 -15.52 75.10 -26.49
N ARG A 15 -16.63 75.40 -25.82
CA ARG A 15 -17.40 74.55 -24.89
C ARG A 15 -18.05 73.36 -25.59
N THR A 16 -18.04 72.24 -24.88
CA THR A 16 -19.02 71.13 -24.81
C THR A 16 -20.33 71.26 -25.60
N ALA A 17 -20.63 70.28 -26.47
CA ALA A 17 -21.68 69.28 -26.25
C ALA A 17 -21.78 68.24 -27.41
N ALA A 18 -21.87 66.97 -27.00
CA ALA A 18 -22.51 65.82 -27.65
C ALA A 18 -22.01 65.31 -29.01
N SER A 19 -21.26 64.20 -28.98
CA SER A 19 -21.55 63.06 -29.85
C SER A 19 -21.39 61.77 -29.06
N ALA A 20 -22.45 60.96 -29.00
CA ALA A 20 -22.43 59.64 -28.39
C ALA A 20 -21.51 58.71 -29.18
N SER A 21 -20.30 58.45 -28.66
CA SER A 21 -19.48 57.34 -29.11
C SER A 21 -19.85 56.11 -28.30
N LEU A 22 -20.57 55.19 -28.94
CA LEU A 22 -20.76 53.82 -28.50
C LEU A 22 -19.41 53.25 -28.02
N GLY A 23 -19.27 53.11 -26.70
CA GLY A 23 -18.15 52.42 -26.11
C GLY A 23 -18.15 50.99 -26.60
N LEU A 24 -17.22 50.67 -27.50
CA LEU A 24 -16.85 49.30 -27.84
C LEU A 24 -16.56 48.57 -26.53
N ARG A 25 -17.49 47.73 -26.09
CA ARG A 25 -17.24 46.67 -25.12
C ARG A 25 -16.15 45.80 -25.72
N ARG A 26 -14.89 46.06 -25.36
CA ARG A 26 -13.81 45.10 -25.58
C ARG A 26 -14.15 43.88 -24.73
N MET A 27 -14.48 42.77 -25.39
CA MET A 27 -14.57 41.48 -24.72
C MET A 27 -13.25 41.25 -23.99
N ALA A 28 -13.32 40.96 -22.70
CA ALA A 28 -12.18 40.51 -21.93
C ALA A 28 -11.61 39.29 -22.65
N THR A 29 -10.40 39.39 -23.17
CA THR A 29 -9.63 38.23 -23.59
C THR A 29 -9.50 37.33 -22.37
N VAL A 30 -9.98 36.09 -22.49
CA VAL A 30 -9.73 35.02 -21.52
C VAL A 30 -8.23 35.03 -21.24
N SER A 31 -7.83 35.37 -20.01
CA SER A 31 -6.42 35.24 -19.64
C SER A 31 -6.13 33.74 -19.61
N ASP A 32 -5.24 33.26 -20.48
CA ASP A 32 -4.75 31.88 -20.43
C ASP A 32 -4.11 31.64 -19.06
N SER A 33 -4.81 30.97 -18.14
CA SER A 33 -4.24 30.65 -16.84
C SER A 33 -3.13 29.64 -17.05
N PRO A 34 -1.98 29.74 -16.35
CA PRO A 34 -0.95 28.72 -16.39
C PRO A 34 -1.48 27.30 -16.08
N LEU A 35 -2.60 27.21 -15.35
CA LEU A 35 -3.27 25.95 -14.99
C LEU A 35 -4.12 25.33 -16.12
N ASP A 36 -4.38 26.05 -17.21
CA ASP A 36 -5.12 25.53 -18.38
C ASP A 36 -4.24 24.64 -19.29
N ARG A 37 -2.95 24.50 -18.99
CA ARG A 37 -2.00 23.67 -19.74
C ARG A 37 -2.42 22.20 -19.71
N LYS A 38 -2.43 21.56 -20.88
CA LYS A 38 -2.63 20.10 -21.02
C LYS A 38 -1.32 19.35 -20.86
N VAL A 39 -0.99 18.98 -19.62
CA VAL A 39 0.17 18.13 -19.30
C VAL A 39 -0.31 16.73 -18.98
N ARG A 40 0.26 15.72 -19.65
CA ARG A 40 -0.15 14.32 -19.45
C ARG A 40 0.18 13.86 -18.03
N GLN A 41 -0.61 12.94 -17.50
CA GLN A 41 -0.33 12.33 -16.18
C GLN A 41 0.93 11.45 -16.19
N ASN A 42 1.30 10.89 -17.34
CA ASN A 42 2.48 10.05 -17.51
C ASN A 42 2.90 9.94 -18.99
N ILE A 43 3.94 9.14 -19.25
CA ILE A 43 4.55 8.95 -20.58
C ILE A 43 3.92 7.83 -21.42
N HIS A 44 3.09 6.95 -20.82
CA HIS A 44 2.57 5.74 -21.47
C HIS A 44 1.13 5.89 -21.98
N GLU A 45 0.32 6.68 -21.27
CA GLU A 45 -1.11 6.81 -21.49
C GLU A 45 -1.42 8.16 -22.16
N GLU A 46 -2.17 8.13 -23.26
CA GLU A 46 -2.66 9.34 -23.93
C GLU A 46 -4.03 9.77 -23.40
N GLY A 47 -4.42 11.01 -23.66
CA GLY A 47 -5.76 11.52 -23.33
C GLY A 47 -6.05 11.80 -21.86
N ASN A 48 -5.11 11.54 -20.95
CA ASN A 48 -5.25 11.75 -19.52
C ASN A 48 -4.30 12.86 -19.05
N PHE A 49 -4.86 13.93 -18.47
CA PHE A 49 -4.12 15.15 -18.13
C PHE A 49 -4.22 15.47 -16.63
N ILE A 50 -3.15 16.04 -16.08
CA ILE A 50 -3.14 16.60 -14.73
C ILE A 50 -4.08 17.82 -14.70
N ASN A 51 -4.98 17.88 -13.71
CA ASN A 51 -6.01 18.92 -13.64
C ASN A 51 -5.88 19.81 -12.40
N TYR A 52 -4.76 20.53 -12.29
CA TYR A 52 -4.54 21.48 -11.19
C TYR A 52 -5.58 22.61 -11.14
N LYS A 53 -6.18 22.97 -12.29
CA LYS A 53 -7.27 23.94 -12.33
C LYS A 53 -8.47 23.47 -11.51
N LYS A 54 -8.99 22.27 -11.79
CA LYS A 54 -10.10 21.69 -11.03
C LYS A 54 -9.75 21.55 -9.56
N MET A 55 -8.52 21.13 -9.25
CA MET A 55 -8.06 21.05 -7.86
C MET A 55 -8.12 22.40 -7.15
N SER A 56 -7.68 23.47 -7.82
CA SER A 56 -7.71 24.83 -7.30
C SER A 56 -9.13 25.34 -7.08
N GLU A 57 -10.04 25.09 -8.03
CA GLU A 57 -11.45 25.45 -7.96
C GLU A 57 -12.14 24.74 -6.78
N ASN A 58 -11.92 23.43 -6.63
CA ASN A 58 -12.45 22.65 -5.51
C ASN A 58 -11.91 23.13 -4.16
N LEU A 59 -10.61 23.44 -4.07
CA LEU A 59 -10.01 23.97 -2.84
C LEU A 59 -10.53 25.35 -2.47
N ALA A 60 -10.81 26.22 -3.45
CA ALA A 60 -11.42 27.52 -3.19
C ALA A 60 -12.80 27.37 -2.51
N ILE A 61 -13.61 26.42 -2.98
CA ILE A 61 -14.90 26.08 -2.37
C ILE A 61 -14.72 25.58 -0.94
N VAL A 62 -13.83 24.60 -0.73
CA VAL A 62 -13.59 23.99 0.58
C VAL A 62 -13.05 25.01 1.58
N ARG A 63 -12.10 25.86 1.17
CA ARG A 63 -11.55 26.93 2.02
C ARG A 63 -12.62 27.93 2.45
N GLY A 64 -13.52 28.32 1.55
CA GLY A 64 -14.63 29.22 1.89
C GLY A 64 -15.60 28.61 2.91
N ARG A 65 -15.70 27.27 2.98
CA ARG A 65 -16.53 26.55 3.95
C ARG A 65 -15.82 26.35 5.29
N LEU A 66 -14.56 25.92 5.28
CA LEU A 66 -13.82 25.52 6.48
C LEU A 66 -13.15 26.68 7.21
N ASN A 67 -12.78 27.77 6.52
CA ASN A 67 -12.17 28.98 7.10
C ASN A 67 -10.97 28.72 8.03
N ARG A 68 -10.13 27.73 7.69
CA ARG A 68 -8.89 27.41 8.40
C ARG A 68 -7.78 26.97 7.42
N PRO A 69 -6.50 27.04 7.83
CA PRO A 69 -5.39 26.43 7.10
C PRO A 69 -5.61 24.92 6.89
N LEU A 70 -5.17 24.41 5.74
CA LEU A 70 -5.24 22.99 5.39
C LEU A 70 -3.86 22.36 5.38
N THR A 71 -3.74 21.15 5.92
CA THR A 71 -2.52 20.34 5.72
C THR A 71 -2.37 19.93 4.25
N TYR A 72 -1.20 19.45 3.84
CA TYR A 72 -1.03 19.03 2.46
C TYR A 72 -1.95 17.86 2.07
N ALA A 73 -2.07 16.86 2.95
CA ALA A 73 -2.96 15.72 2.77
C ALA A 73 -4.43 16.17 2.62
N GLU A 74 -4.88 17.13 3.43
CA GLU A 74 -6.22 17.72 3.30
C GLU A 74 -6.40 18.40 1.95
N LYS A 75 -5.42 19.17 1.47
CA LYS A 75 -5.50 19.81 0.16
C LYS A 75 -5.69 18.80 -0.95
N ILE A 76 -4.93 17.70 -0.95
CA ILE A 76 -5.10 16.66 -1.97
C ILE A 76 -6.47 16.00 -1.85
N LEU A 77 -6.86 15.52 -0.67
CA LEU A 77 -8.15 14.82 -0.53
C LEU A 77 -9.33 15.73 -0.88
N TYR A 78 -9.33 16.96 -0.39
CA TYR A 78 -10.47 17.87 -0.56
C TYR A 78 -10.55 18.45 -1.97
N SER A 79 -9.43 18.57 -2.68
CA SER A 79 -9.43 18.92 -4.10
C SER A 79 -10.00 17.82 -4.99
N HIS A 80 -10.09 16.57 -4.49
CA HIS A 80 -10.60 15.40 -5.21
C HIS A 80 -12.02 14.98 -4.78
N LEU A 81 -12.72 15.83 -4.03
CA LEU A 81 -14.12 15.57 -3.68
C LEU A 81 -15.01 15.54 -4.93
N ASP A 82 -15.94 14.58 -4.96
CA ASP A 82 -16.96 14.46 -6.00
C ASP A 82 -17.93 15.66 -5.97
N ASN A 83 -18.30 16.11 -4.76
CA ASN A 83 -19.12 17.30 -4.54
C ASN A 83 -18.53 18.15 -3.38
N PRO A 84 -17.63 19.11 -3.67
CA PRO A 84 -16.99 19.93 -2.64
C PRO A 84 -17.94 20.93 -1.96
N HIS A 85 -19.13 21.20 -2.50
CA HIS A 85 -20.07 22.15 -1.91
C HIS A 85 -20.83 21.57 -0.71
N GLU A 86 -21.21 20.30 -0.80
CA GLU A 86 -22.11 19.65 0.18
C GLU A 86 -21.40 18.57 1.02
N GLN A 87 -20.19 18.16 0.65
CA GLN A 87 -19.45 17.16 1.42
C GLN A 87 -19.27 17.59 2.87
N GLU A 88 -19.74 16.79 3.82
CA GLU A 88 -19.38 16.93 5.24
C GLU A 88 -17.90 16.56 5.43
N ILE A 89 -17.16 17.43 6.13
CA ILE A 89 -15.71 17.30 6.32
C ILE A 89 -15.38 17.44 7.80
N GLU A 90 -15.29 16.29 8.47
CA GLU A 90 -14.83 16.18 9.84
C GLU A 90 -13.85 15.00 9.96
N ARG A 91 -12.60 15.31 10.37
CA ARG A 91 -11.53 14.31 10.53
C ARG A 91 -11.97 13.22 11.51
N GLY A 92 -11.75 11.97 11.16
CA GLY A 92 -12.10 10.81 11.97
C GLY A 92 -13.59 10.47 12.04
N VAL A 93 -14.47 11.23 11.35
CA VAL A 93 -15.92 11.07 11.43
C VAL A 93 -16.55 10.89 10.05
N SER A 94 -16.39 11.87 9.16
CA SER A 94 -17.07 11.90 7.87
C SER A 94 -16.55 10.84 6.90
N TYR A 95 -17.40 10.35 5.99
CA TYR A 95 -16.96 9.58 4.81
C TYR A 95 -16.87 10.53 3.60
N LEU A 96 -15.65 10.77 3.13
CA LEU A 96 -15.36 11.56 1.94
C LEU A 96 -15.68 10.76 0.69
N LYS A 97 -16.42 11.34 -0.25
CA LYS A 97 -16.65 10.79 -1.58
C LYS A 97 -15.64 11.40 -2.56
N LEU A 98 -14.68 10.58 -2.97
CA LEU A 98 -13.50 11.00 -3.71
C LEU A 98 -13.51 10.48 -5.15
N ARG A 99 -12.78 11.20 -6.01
CA ARG A 99 -12.49 10.82 -7.40
C ARG A 99 -11.00 10.65 -7.60
N PRO A 100 -10.43 9.45 -7.35
CA PRO A 100 -9.04 9.16 -7.65
C PRO A 100 -8.73 9.37 -9.14
N ASP A 101 -7.52 9.84 -9.43
CA ASP A 101 -7.04 10.04 -10.80
C ASP A 101 -6.84 8.71 -11.52
N ARG A 102 -6.30 7.71 -10.81
CA ARG A 102 -5.94 6.41 -11.37
C ARG A 102 -6.03 5.26 -10.37
N VAL A 103 -5.99 4.05 -10.93
CA VAL A 103 -5.94 2.77 -10.21
C VAL A 103 -4.67 2.01 -10.58
N ALA A 104 -4.03 1.33 -9.62
CA ALA A 104 -2.92 0.41 -9.89
C ALA A 104 -3.14 -0.93 -9.18
N CYS A 105 -3.08 -2.03 -9.92
CA CYS A 105 -3.29 -3.37 -9.40
C CYS A 105 -2.05 -4.25 -9.60
N GLN A 106 -1.79 -5.16 -8.67
CA GLN A 106 -0.74 -6.18 -8.81
C GLN A 106 -1.37 -7.55 -9.10
N ASP A 107 -0.67 -8.46 -9.77
CA ASP A 107 -1.21 -9.71 -10.33
C ASP A 107 -1.88 -10.65 -9.31
N ALA A 108 -1.47 -10.67 -8.04
CA ALA A 108 -2.13 -11.46 -6.99
C ALA A 108 -3.49 -10.88 -6.56
N THR A 109 -3.76 -9.59 -6.73
CA THR A 109 -5.07 -8.98 -6.41
C THR A 109 -5.86 -8.56 -7.65
N ALA A 110 -5.19 -8.27 -8.76
CA ALA A 110 -5.77 -7.90 -10.04
C ALA A 110 -6.69 -8.99 -10.59
N GLN A 111 -6.35 -10.27 -10.35
CA GLN A 111 -7.19 -11.39 -10.76
C GLN A 111 -8.63 -11.24 -10.25
N MET A 112 -8.78 -11.04 -8.94
CA MET A 112 -10.09 -10.94 -8.30
C MET A 112 -10.78 -9.59 -8.58
N ALA A 113 -10.01 -8.49 -8.63
CA ALA A 113 -10.54 -7.18 -8.99
C ALA A 113 -11.13 -7.17 -10.42
N ILE A 114 -10.42 -7.76 -11.39
CA ILE A 114 -10.88 -7.85 -12.78
C ILE A 114 -12.08 -8.80 -12.89
N LEU A 115 -12.08 -9.95 -12.18
CA LEU A 115 -13.25 -10.84 -12.17
C LEU A 115 -14.50 -10.14 -11.64
N GLN A 116 -14.37 -9.32 -10.58
CA GLN A 116 -15.47 -8.49 -10.07
C GLN A 116 -15.90 -7.41 -11.09
N PHE A 117 -14.94 -6.75 -11.76
CA PHE A 117 -15.23 -5.78 -12.82
C PHE A 117 -15.96 -6.41 -14.01
N MET A 118 -15.54 -7.61 -14.42
CA MET A 118 -16.20 -8.39 -15.47
C MET A 118 -17.66 -8.67 -15.11
N SER A 119 -17.95 -9.01 -13.85
CA SER A 119 -19.32 -9.22 -13.36
C SER A 119 -20.17 -7.94 -13.36
N ALA A 120 -19.56 -6.76 -13.33
CA ALA A 120 -20.27 -5.47 -13.47
C ALA A 120 -20.77 -5.23 -14.91
N GLY A 121 -20.23 -5.94 -15.91
CA GLY A 121 -20.66 -5.87 -17.30
C GLY A 121 -20.28 -4.57 -18.02
N MET A 122 -19.30 -3.83 -17.50
CA MET A 122 -18.84 -2.58 -18.10
C MET A 122 -17.86 -2.83 -19.27
N PRO A 123 -17.89 -2.01 -20.34
CA PRO A 123 -17.07 -2.26 -21.53
C PRO A 123 -15.60 -1.84 -21.38
N ALA A 124 -15.29 -0.95 -20.43
CA ALA A 124 -13.96 -0.42 -20.19
C ALA A 124 -13.90 0.26 -18.82
N VAL A 125 -12.70 0.36 -18.24
CA VAL A 125 -12.47 1.17 -17.05
C VAL A 125 -12.66 2.66 -17.35
N ALA A 126 -13.18 3.41 -16.39
CA ALA A 126 -13.43 4.84 -16.51
C ALA A 126 -12.18 5.70 -16.28
N ASN A 127 -11.28 5.24 -15.41
CA ASN A 127 -10.04 5.91 -15.05
C ASN A 127 -8.83 5.09 -15.54
N PRO A 128 -7.69 5.75 -15.83
CA PRO A 128 -6.44 5.06 -16.10
C PRO A 128 -6.15 3.98 -15.05
N THR A 129 -5.91 2.77 -15.52
CA THR A 129 -5.71 1.60 -14.67
C THR A 129 -4.53 0.80 -15.21
N THR A 130 -3.68 0.30 -14.32
CA THR A 130 -2.57 -0.59 -14.69
C THR A 130 -2.57 -1.88 -13.87
N VAL A 131 -2.11 -2.97 -14.48
CA VAL A 131 -1.80 -4.24 -13.81
C VAL A 131 -0.31 -4.51 -13.90
N HIS A 132 0.29 -4.96 -12.79
CA HIS A 132 1.71 -5.25 -12.64
C HIS A 132 1.93 -6.71 -12.23
N CYS A 133 2.73 -7.47 -12.98
CA CYS A 133 3.01 -8.88 -12.70
C CYS A 133 4.30 -9.09 -11.91
N ASP A 134 4.20 -9.06 -10.58
CA ASP A 134 5.33 -9.04 -9.65
C ASP A 134 5.17 -9.97 -8.42
N HIS A 135 4.00 -10.53 -8.14
CA HIS A 135 3.78 -11.39 -6.96
C HIS A 135 3.85 -12.90 -7.26
N LEU A 136 3.87 -13.31 -8.53
CA LEU A 136 3.85 -14.73 -8.93
C LEU A 136 5.21 -15.26 -9.41
N ILE A 137 6.31 -14.54 -9.14
CA ILE A 137 7.67 -14.94 -9.48
C ILE A 137 8.39 -15.37 -8.19
N GLU A 138 8.62 -16.68 -8.06
CA GLU A 138 9.30 -17.29 -6.92
C GLU A 138 10.82 -17.28 -7.10
N ALA A 139 11.53 -16.76 -6.10
CA ALA A 139 12.98 -16.80 -6.04
C ALA A 139 13.47 -18.22 -5.73
N GLN A 140 14.41 -18.74 -6.53
CA GLN A 140 15.00 -20.06 -6.32
C GLN A 140 16.48 -20.09 -6.73
N VAL A 141 16.79 -19.76 -7.99
CA VAL A 141 18.15 -19.92 -8.53
C VAL A 141 18.74 -18.65 -9.15
N GLY A 142 17.94 -17.60 -9.36
CA GLY A 142 18.40 -16.34 -9.95
C GLY A 142 17.46 -15.80 -11.04
N GLY A 143 17.54 -14.49 -11.27
CA GLY A 143 16.48 -13.71 -11.91
C GLY A 143 15.96 -14.23 -13.26
N GLU A 144 16.83 -14.52 -14.23
CA GLU A 144 16.39 -14.96 -15.57
C GLU A 144 15.70 -16.33 -15.54
N LYS A 145 16.26 -17.28 -14.81
CA LYS A 145 15.74 -18.65 -14.70
C LYS A 145 14.42 -18.67 -13.93
N ASP A 146 14.36 -17.91 -12.83
CA ASP A 146 13.16 -17.79 -11.99
C ASP A 146 12.03 -17.12 -12.78
N LEU A 147 12.32 -16.08 -13.57
CA LEU A 147 11.35 -15.43 -14.45
C LEU A 147 10.83 -16.38 -15.53
N ALA A 148 11.72 -17.09 -16.23
CA ALA A 148 11.32 -18.04 -17.28
C ALA A 148 10.42 -19.15 -16.71
N ARG A 149 10.76 -19.67 -15.52
CA ARG A 149 9.94 -20.65 -14.80
C ARG A 149 8.58 -20.07 -14.42
N ALA A 150 8.53 -18.85 -13.89
CA ALA A 150 7.29 -18.20 -13.50
C ALA A 150 6.37 -17.96 -14.70
N VAL A 151 6.90 -17.57 -15.86
CA VAL A 151 6.13 -17.41 -17.11
C VAL A 151 5.51 -18.74 -17.54
N GLY A 152 6.24 -19.86 -17.41
CA GLY A 152 5.70 -21.19 -17.69
C GLY A 152 4.60 -21.62 -16.70
N ILE A 153 4.87 -21.54 -15.39
CA ILE A 153 3.96 -22.01 -14.33
C ILE A 153 2.68 -21.17 -14.25
N ASN A 154 2.75 -19.87 -14.52
CA ASN A 154 1.63 -18.94 -14.37
C ASN A 154 1.05 -18.48 -15.70
N LYS A 155 1.36 -19.19 -16.80
CA LYS A 155 0.94 -18.81 -18.16
C LYS A 155 -0.55 -18.51 -18.24
N GLU A 156 -1.40 -19.37 -17.67
CA GLU A 156 -2.85 -19.19 -17.68
C GLU A 156 -3.29 -17.86 -17.04
N VAL A 157 -2.72 -17.53 -15.88
CA VAL A 157 -3.03 -16.29 -15.16
C VAL A 157 -2.52 -15.07 -15.92
N TYR A 158 -1.30 -15.13 -16.47
CA TYR A 158 -0.74 -14.03 -17.25
C TYR A 158 -1.48 -13.80 -18.57
N ASP A 159 -1.91 -14.86 -19.25
CA ASP A 159 -2.74 -14.77 -20.45
C ASP A 159 -4.12 -14.14 -20.13
N PHE A 160 -4.74 -14.54 -19.01
CA PHE A 160 -5.98 -13.93 -18.52
C PHE A 160 -5.79 -12.43 -18.24
N LEU A 161 -4.78 -12.05 -17.44
CA LEU A 161 -4.53 -10.65 -17.11
C LEU A 161 -4.21 -9.83 -18.37
N SER A 162 -3.35 -10.34 -19.26
CA SER A 162 -3.01 -9.65 -20.51
C SER A 162 -4.23 -9.41 -21.40
N SER A 163 -5.04 -10.45 -21.64
CA SER A 163 -6.24 -10.35 -22.49
C SER A 163 -7.34 -9.50 -21.85
N ALA A 164 -7.54 -9.61 -20.53
CA ALA A 164 -8.49 -8.78 -19.80
C ALA A 164 -8.07 -7.31 -19.80
N CYS A 165 -6.78 -7.03 -19.62
CA CYS A 165 -6.27 -5.67 -19.67
C CYS A 165 -6.48 -5.05 -21.05
N ALA A 166 -6.16 -5.80 -22.10
CA ALA A 166 -6.43 -5.39 -23.48
C ALA A 166 -7.93 -5.14 -23.72
N LYS A 167 -8.82 -6.02 -23.22
CA LYS A 167 -10.28 -5.88 -23.39
C LYS A 167 -10.82 -4.62 -22.72
N TYR A 168 -10.43 -4.38 -21.47
CA TYR A 168 -11.05 -3.37 -20.61
C TYR A 168 -10.32 -2.03 -20.56
N ASN A 169 -9.36 -1.80 -21.47
CA ASN A 169 -8.56 -0.56 -21.56
C ASN A 169 -7.67 -0.32 -20.34
N ILE A 170 -6.95 -1.35 -19.92
CA ILE A 170 -6.03 -1.33 -18.78
C ILE A 170 -4.61 -1.54 -19.33
N GLY A 171 -3.65 -0.76 -18.83
CA GLY A 171 -2.24 -0.95 -19.15
C GLY A 171 -1.66 -2.19 -18.47
N PHE A 172 -0.89 -3.01 -19.18
CA PHE A 172 -0.36 -4.27 -18.64
C PHE A 172 1.16 -4.28 -18.60
N TRP A 173 1.73 -4.37 -17.39
CA TRP A 173 3.15 -4.57 -17.17
C TRP A 173 3.45 -6.06 -17.02
N LYS A 174 4.18 -6.59 -18.01
CA LYS A 174 4.49 -8.03 -18.12
C LYS A 174 5.35 -8.53 -16.94
N PRO A 175 5.36 -9.85 -16.68
CA PRO A 175 6.26 -10.46 -15.70
C PRO A 175 7.72 -10.04 -15.94
N GLY A 176 8.42 -9.65 -14.86
CA GLY A 176 9.81 -9.19 -14.91
C GLY A 176 9.98 -7.69 -15.18
N SER A 177 8.89 -6.95 -15.43
CA SER A 177 8.89 -5.48 -15.56
C SER A 177 9.38 -4.76 -14.31
N GLY A 178 8.99 -5.26 -13.13
CA GLY A 178 9.24 -4.58 -11.86
C GLY A 178 8.06 -4.66 -10.90
N ILE A 179 8.35 -4.31 -9.66
CA ILE A 179 7.41 -4.25 -8.56
C ILE A 179 6.51 -3.03 -8.74
N ILE A 180 5.21 -3.21 -8.53
CA ILE A 180 4.15 -2.21 -8.75
C ILE A 180 4.54 -0.80 -8.28
N HIS A 181 5.04 -0.67 -7.05
CA HIS A 181 5.32 0.63 -6.42
C HIS A 181 6.51 1.35 -7.05
N GLN A 182 7.52 0.60 -7.48
CA GLN A 182 8.68 1.15 -8.17
C GLN A 182 8.27 1.65 -9.55
N ILE A 183 7.51 0.83 -10.30
CA ILE A 183 6.98 1.24 -11.60
C ILE A 183 6.05 2.46 -11.46
N VAL A 184 5.22 2.50 -10.41
CA VAL A 184 4.36 3.66 -10.11
C VAL A 184 5.19 4.91 -9.83
N LEU A 185 6.22 4.84 -9.00
CA LEU A 185 7.06 6.00 -8.72
C LEU A 185 7.77 6.49 -10.00
N GLU A 186 8.30 5.58 -10.80
CA GLU A 186 9.06 5.86 -12.04
C GLU A 186 8.19 6.40 -13.19
N ASN A 187 6.90 6.06 -13.23
CA ASN A 187 6.08 6.31 -14.41
C ASN A 187 4.79 7.09 -14.13
N TYR A 188 4.14 6.88 -12.97
CA TYR A 188 2.72 7.24 -12.78
C TYR A 188 2.45 8.22 -11.64
N ALA A 189 3.30 8.28 -10.62
CA ALA A 189 3.14 9.20 -9.51
C ALA A 189 3.53 10.64 -9.92
N PHE A 190 2.74 11.61 -9.47
CA PHE A 190 3.00 13.03 -9.67
C PHE A 190 2.48 13.86 -8.47
N PRO A 191 3.04 15.06 -8.22
CA PRO A 191 2.63 15.91 -7.11
C PRO A 191 1.15 16.31 -7.16
N GLY A 192 0.45 16.09 -6.05
CA GLY A 192 -0.93 16.50 -5.86
C GLY A 192 -1.96 15.49 -6.36
N GLY A 193 -1.56 14.41 -7.03
CA GLY A 193 -2.50 13.39 -7.50
C GLY A 193 -3.09 12.53 -6.39
N LEU A 194 -4.21 11.87 -6.69
CA LEU A 194 -4.85 10.85 -5.84
C LEU A 194 -4.85 9.50 -6.55
N LEU A 195 -4.20 8.49 -5.96
CA LEU A 195 -4.13 7.13 -6.47
C LEU A 195 -4.72 6.15 -5.47
N ILE A 196 -5.44 5.15 -5.97
CA ILE A 196 -5.73 3.94 -5.19
C ILE A 196 -5.02 2.74 -5.81
N GLY A 197 -4.52 1.85 -4.97
CA GLY A 197 -3.85 0.64 -5.44
C GLY A 197 -4.27 -0.59 -4.65
N THR A 198 -4.37 -1.74 -5.31
CA THR A 198 -4.78 -3.00 -4.64
C THR A 198 -3.63 -3.64 -3.86
N ASP A 199 -2.85 -2.83 -3.15
CA ASP A 199 -1.68 -3.23 -2.37
C ASP A 199 -1.51 -2.31 -1.14
N SER A 200 -0.97 -2.82 -0.03
CA SER A 200 -0.80 -2.02 1.18
C SER A 200 0.31 -0.97 1.07
N HIS A 201 1.32 -1.20 0.23
CA HIS A 201 2.51 -0.35 0.12
C HIS A 201 2.39 0.72 -0.97
N THR A 202 1.18 0.87 -1.54
CA THR A 202 0.80 1.98 -2.43
C THR A 202 1.19 3.38 -1.91
N PRO A 203 1.21 3.66 -0.58
CA PRO A 203 1.75 4.90 -0.03
C PRO A 203 3.16 5.29 -0.51
N ASN A 204 3.95 4.39 -1.08
CA ASN A 204 5.25 4.69 -1.70
C ASN A 204 5.23 5.91 -2.63
N ALA A 205 4.15 6.11 -3.39
CA ALA A 205 4.01 7.26 -4.30
C ALA A 205 3.90 8.62 -3.58
N GLY A 206 3.68 8.64 -2.27
CA GLY A 206 3.80 9.82 -1.41
C GLY A 206 5.18 10.46 -1.43
N GLY A 207 6.22 9.73 -1.82
CA GLY A 207 7.56 10.27 -2.07
C GLY A 207 7.66 11.21 -3.29
N LEU A 208 6.65 11.22 -4.15
CA LEU A 208 6.46 12.21 -5.22
C LEU A 208 5.26 13.13 -4.95
N GLY A 209 4.91 13.32 -3.68
CA GLY A 209 3.86 14.22 -3.24
C GLY A 209 2.46 13.83 -3.70
N MET A 210 2.22 12.55 -3.98
CA MET A 210 0.91 12.01 -4.34
C MET A 210 0.24 11.38 -3.11
N CYS A 211 -1.05 11.62 -2.87
CA CYS A 211 -1.78 10.79 -1.91
C CYS A 211 -2.12 9.46 -2.57
N ALA A 212 -1.43 8.38 -2.18
CA ALA A 212 -1.61 7.07 -2.76
C ALA A 212 -2.04 6.06 -1.68
N ILE A 213 -3.24 5.49 -1.80
CA ILE A 213 -3.89 4.74 -0.73
C ILE A 213 -4.12 3.29 -1.15
N GLY A 214 -3.69 2.36 -0.28
CA GLY A 214 -3.92 0.93 -0.47
C GLY A 214 -5.39 0.55 -0.23
N VAL A 215 -5.97 -0.28 -1.08
CA VAL A 215 -7.39 -0.70 -1.00
C VAL A 215 -7.57 -2.17 -1.39
N GLY A 216 -8.77 -2.72 -1.17
CA GLY A 216 -9.15 -4.02 -1.74
C GLY A 216 -9.57 -3.91 -3.21
N GLY A 217 -9.72 -5.04 -3.89
CA GLY A 217 -10.13 -5.06 -5.30
C GLY A 217 -11.51 -4.46 -5.55
N ALA A 218 -12.48 -4.66 -4.65
CA ALA A 218 -13.80 -4.05 -4.77
C ALA A 218 -13.80 -2.50 -4.76
N ASP A 219 -12.91 -1.86 -3.99
CA ASP A 219 -12.76 -0.39 -4.04
C ASP A 219 -12.13 0.07 -5.36
N ALA A 220 -11.17 -0.70 -5.89
CA ALA A 220 -10.62 -0.44 -7.22
C ALA A 220 -11.72 -0.55 -8.29
N VAL A 221 -12.64 -1.50 -8.14
CA VAL A 221 -13.79 -1.66 -9.05
C VAL A 221 -14.71 -0.45 -9.03
N ASP A 222 -14.96 0.18 -7.87
CA ASP A 222 -15.77 1.42 -7.81
C ASP A 222 -15.18 2.50 -8.74
N VAL A 223 -13.88 2.77 -8.62
CA VAL A 223 -13.21 3.80 -9.43
C VAL A 223 -13.14 3.39 -10.90
N MET A 224 -12.81 2.13 -11.19
CA MET A 224 -12.87 1.58 -12.55
C MET A 224 -14.28 1.71 -13.15
N ALA A 225 -15.32 1.70 -12.32
CA ALA A 225 -16.72 1.83 -12.70
C ALA A 225 -17.27 3.28 -12.70
N ASN A 226 -16.41 4.29 -12.52
CA ASN A 226 -16.80 5.69 -12.38
C ASN A 226 -17.74 5.98 -11.19
N LEU A 227 -17.63 5.22 -10.11
CA LEU A 227 -18.32 5.50 -8.85
C LEU A 227 -17.39 6.31 -7.91
N PRO A 228 -17.95 7.22 -7.09
CA PRO A 228 -17.16 7.88 -6.05
C PRO A 228 -16.62 6.83 -5.07
N TRP A 229 -15.33 6.92 -4.76
CA TRP A 229 -14.69 6.08 -3.76
C TRP A 229 -14.88 6.69 -2.37
N GLU A 230 -15.32 5.90 -1.40
CA GLU A 230 -15.52 6.36 -0.02
C GLU A 230 -14.26 6.16 0.85
N LEU A 231 -13.82 7.23 1.50
CA LEU A 231 -12.74 7.19 2.48
C LEU A 231 -13.19 7.87 3.77
N LYS A 232 -13.08 7.18 4.91
CA LYS A 232 -13.24 7.85 6.21
C LYS A 232 -12.20 8.97 6.33
N ALA A 233 -12.66 10.20 6.52
CA ALA A 233 -11.84 11.41 6.57
C ALA A 233 -10.68 11.19 7.55
N PRO A 234 -9.42 11.16 7.09
CA PRO A 234 -8.32 10.83 7.97
C PRO A 234 -8.04 11.94 8.99
N LYS A 235 -7.52 11.56 10.15
CA LYS A 235 -6.70 12.49 10.97
C LYS A 235 -5.36 12.74 10.27
N VAL A 236 -4.58 13.71 10.74
CA VAL A 236 -3.24 13.99 10.20
C VAL A 236 -2.20 13.99 11.31
N ILE A 237 -1.18 13.14 11.18
CA ILE A 237 -0.01 13.10 12.06
C ILE A 237 1.12 13.83 11.36
N GLY A 238 1.56 14.95 11.92
CA GLY A 238 2.72 15.71 11.43
C GLY A 238 4.02 15.10 11.95
N VAL A 239 4.94 14.75 11.05
CA VAL A 239 6.31 14.37 11.42
C VAL A 239 7.26 15.47 10.95
N LYS A 240 7.78 16.24 11.90
CA LYS A 240 8.68 17.36 11.64
C LYS A 240 10.12 16.87 11.60
N LEU A 241 10.74 17.01 10.44
CA LEU A 241 12.13 16.64 10.21
C LEU A 241 13.03 17.88 10.31
N THR A 242 14.06 17.79 11.13
CA THR A 242 15.06 18.85 11.34
C THR A 242 16.47 18.29 11.26
N GLY A 243 17.49 19.13 11.06
CA GLY A 243 18.86 18.67 10.86
C GLY A 243 19.06 17.93 9.55
N GLU A 244 20.15 17.18 9.45
CA GLU A 244 20.58 16.47 8.24
C GLU A 244 21.09 15.07 8.60
N MET A 245 20.77 14.07 7.78
CA MET A 245 21.31 12.70 7.92
C MET A 245 22.79 12.69 7.54
N SER A 246 23.58 11.84 8.22
CA SER A 246 25.01 11.71 7.92
C SER A 246 25.53 10.28 8.05
N GLY A 247 26.60 9.98 7.31
CA GLY A 247 27.27 8.68 7.34
C GLY A 247 26.36 7.51 6.98
N TRP A 248 26.09 6.66 7.97
CA TRP A 248 25.33 5.41 7.83
C TRP A 248 23.81 5.61 7.94
N THR A 249 23.34 6.76 8.41
CA THR A 249 21.91 7.05 8.55
C THR A 249 21.29 7.26 7.17
N THR A 250 20.13 6.64 6.96
CA THR A 250 19.41 6.60 5.69
C THR A 250 17.94 7.02 5.88
N PRO A 251 17.21 7.33 4.78
CA PRO A 251 15.77 7.56 4.85
C PRO A 251 14.99 6.43 5.54
N LYS A 252 15.47 5.18 5.43
CA LYS A 252 14.86 4.02 6.07
C LYS A 252 14.83 4.14 7.60
N ASP A 253 15.86 4.73 8.19
CA ASP A 253 15.96 4.86 9.65
C ASP A 253 14.91 5.82 10.23
N ILE A 254 14.46 6.80 9.43
CA ILE A 254 13.39 7.72 9.83
C ILE A 254 12.10 6.94 10.06
N ILE A 255 11.69 6.12 9.10
CA ILE A 255 10.44 5.35 9.24
C ILE A 255 10.56 4.20 10.24
N LEU A 256 11.74 3.58 10.39
CA LEU A 256 11.97 2.60 11.46
C LEU A 256 11.82 3.23 12.85
N LYS A 257 12.32 4.47 13.03
CA LYS A 257 12.14 5.24 14.26
C LYS A 257 10.68 5.64 14.49
N VAL A 258 10.01 6.16 13.46
CA VAL A 258 8.58 6.50 13.53
C VAL A 258 7.73 5.27 13.87
N ALA A 259 8.03 4.10 13.30
CA ALA A 259 7.36 2.85 13.62
C ALA A 259 7.54 2.47 15.10
N GLY A 260 8.75 2.64 15.66
CA GLY A 260 8.99 2.44 17.09
C GLY A 260 8.23 3.42 18.00
N ILE A 261 8.00 4.66 17.54
CA ILE A 261 7.24 5.68 18.30
C ILE A 261 5.74 5.39 18.25
N LEU A 262 5.20 5.12 17.06
CA LEU A 262 3.76 4.99 16.84
C LEU A 262 3.23 3.58 17.06
N THR A 263 4.09 2.55 17.03
CA THR A 263 3.72 1.13 16.99
C THR A 263 2.90 0.76 15.75
N VAL A 264 2.60 -0.52 15.56
CA VAL A 264 1.74 -1.00 14.45
C VAL A 264 0.30 -0.46 14.47
N LYS A 265 -0.11 0.23 15.54
CA LYS A 265 -1.47 0.76 15.70
C LYS A 265 -1.57 2.28 15.57
N GLY A 266 -0.51 3.03 15.84
CA GLY A 266 -0.59 4.49 16.07
C GLY A 266 -0.94 5.32 14.85
N GLY A 267 -0.77 4.80 13.63
CA GLY A 267 -1.16 5.48 12.39
C GLY A 267 -2.62 5.23 11.97
N THR A 268 -3.35 4.34 12.65
CA THR A 268 -4.67 3.87 12.20
C THR A 268 -5.67 5.01 12.02
N GLY A 269 -6.19 5.17 10.80
CA GLY A 269 -7.17 6.21 10.47
C GLY A 269 -6.56 7.61 10.29
N ALA A 270 -5.23 7.72 10.23
CA ALA A 270 -4.53 8.97 9.96
C ALA A 270 -3.69 8.90 8.67
N ILE A 271 -3.38 10.06 8.10
CA ILE A 271 -2.30 10.24 7.12
C ILE A 271 -1.08 10.78 7.85
N VAL A 272 0.10 10.23 7.56
CA VAL A 272 1.36 10.77 8.07
C VAL A 272 1.89 11.80 7.08
N GLU A 273 2.01 13.03 7.51
CA GLU A 273 2.50 14.15 6.70
C GLU A 273 3.86 14.59 7.20
N TYR A 274 4.87 14.51 6.33
CA TYR A 274 6.24 14.92 6.66
C TYR A 274 6.46 16.38 6.29
N HIS A 275 7.07 17.15 7.18
CA HIS A 275 7.29 18.59 7.01
C HIS A 275 8.56 19.05 7.74
N GLY A 276 8.92 20.33 7.60
CA GLY A 276 10.10 20.92 8.23
C GLY A 276 11.35 20.90 7.34
N PRO A 277 12.43 21.58 7.77
CA PRO A 277 13.60 21.86 6.93
C PRO A 277 14.39 20.62 6.52
N GLY A 278 14.32 19.53 7.30
CA GLY A 278 15.02 18.28 6.97
C GLY A 278 14.46 17.57 5.73
N VAL A 279 13.24 17.91 5.28
CA VAL A 279 12.59 17.30 4.10
C VAL A 279 13.41 17.51 2.82
N ASP A 280 14.00 18.70 2.64
CA ASP A 280 14.72 19.05 1.40
C ASP A 280 16.07 18.33 1.24
N GLN A 281 16.50 17.62 2.29
CA GLN A 281 17.72 16.79 2.30
C GLN A 281 17.46 15.33 1.91
N ILE A 282 16.20 14.93 1.74
CA ILE A 282 15.82 13.56 1.42
C ILE A 282 15.56 13.46 -0.08
N SER A 283 16.10 12.43 -0.74
CA SER A 283 15.82 12.16 -2.15
C SER A 283 14.35 11.77 -2.36
N ALA A 284 13.81 11.93 -3.58
CA ALA A 284 12.43 11.51 -3.88
C ALA A 284 12.21 10.00 -3.63
N THR A 285 13.23 9.18 -3.91
CA THR A 285 13.20 7.73 -3.64
C THR A 285 13.27 7.42 -2.15
N GLY A 286 14.07 8.16 -1.38
CA GLY A 286 14.13 8.06 0.07
C GLY A 286 12.83 8.49 0.75
N MET A 287 12.16 9.53 0.25
CA MET A 287 10.80 9.87 0.68
C MET A 287 9.82 8.75 0.35
N GLY A 288 9.98 8.09 -0.80
CA GLY A 288 9.23 6.89 -1.18
C GLY A 288 9.40 5.75 -0.16
N THR A 289 10.64 5.44 0.24
CA THR A 289 10.97 4.48 1.30
C THR A 289 10.22 4.77 2.60
N ILE A 290 10.25 6.04 3.02
CA ILE A 290 9.59 6.49 4.26
C ILE A 290 8.08 6.29 4.16
N CYS A 291 7.46 6.76 3.06
CA CYS A 291 6.02 6.64 2.89
C CYS A 291 5.55 5.20 2.74
N ASN A 292 6.33 4.37 2.05
CA ASN A 292 6.07 2.93 1.84
C ASN A 292 5.83 2.23 3.18
N MET A 293 6.79 2.34 4.10
CA MET A 293 6.73 1.64 5.38
C MET A 293 5.82 2.33 6.41
N GLY A 294 5.24 3.49 6.08
CA GLY A 294 4.09 4.04 6.81
C GLY A 294 2.87 3.10 6.82
N ALA A 295 2.80 2.13 5.90
CA ALA A 295 1.78 1.09 5.91
C ALA A 295 1.86 0.20 7.18
N GLU A 296 3.07 -0.02 7.73
CA GLU A 296 3.30 -0.90 8.88
C GLU A 296 2.81 -0.34 10.21
N ILE A 297 2.57 0.98 10.31
CA ILE A 297 1.94 1.63 11.46
C ILE A 297 0.42 1.77 11.33
N GLY A 298 -0.17 1.22 10.26
CA GLY A 298 -1.60 1.28 9.98
C GLY A 298 -2.07 2.60 9.36
N ALA A 299 -1.16 3.46 8.90
CA ALA A 299 -1.52 4.74 8.27
C ALA A 299 -2.36 4.52 7.00
N THR A 300 -3.33 5.40 6.77
CA THR A 300 -4.12 5.42 5.53
C THR A 300 -3.22 5.63 4.31
N THR A 301 -2.29 6.57 4.43
CA THR A 301 -1.14 6.77 3.54
C THR A 301 -0.13 7.69 4.23
N SER A 302 0.97 8.00 3.57
CA SER A 302 1.95 9.00 4.00
C SER A 302 2.34 9.90 2.83
N VAL A 303 2.70 11.16 3.08
CA VAL A 303 2.99 12.13 2.01
C VAL A 303 4.06 13.14 2.40
N PHE A 304 4.88 13.53 1.42
CA PHE A 304 5.81 14.68 1.51
C PHE A 304 5.34 15.82 0.60
N PRO A 305 5.56 17.09 0.97
CA PRO A 305 5.25 18.24 0.13
C PRO A 305 6.17 18.30 -1.10
N PHE A 306 5.69 18.91 -2.18
CA PHE A 306 6.48 19.07 -3.40
C PHE A 306 7.71 19.96 -3.18
N ASN A 307 8.87 19.45 -3.61
CA ASN A 307 10.15 20.15 -3.59
C ASN A 307 11.04 19.81 -4.80
N ASP A 308 12.23 20.39 -4.85
CA ASP A 308 13.14 20.25 -5.99
C ASP A 308 13.68 18.83 -6.16
N ARG A 309 13.78 18.03 -5.08
CA ARG A 309 14.20 16.62 -5.18
C ARG A 309 13.20 15.79 -5.99
N MET A 310 11.91 16.09 -5.85
CA MET A 310 10.85 15.49 -6.69
C MET A 310 10.93 15.98 -8.13
N HIS A 311 11.22 17.27 -8.36
CA HIS A 311 11.41 17.82 -9.71
C HIS A 311 12.58 17.14 -10.43
N ASP A 312 13.72 17.00 -9.77
CA ASP A 312 14.92 16.36 -10.32
C ASP A 312 14.64 14.90 -10.69
N TYR A 313 13.93 14.16 -9.82
CA TYR A 313 13.52 12.78 -10.10
C TYR A 313 12.56 12.68 -11.29
N LEU A 314 11.55 13.56 -11.36
CA LEU A 314 10.65 13.65 -12.51
C LEU A 314 11.43 13.95 -13.80
N ALA A 315 12.41 14.85 -13.76
CA ALA A 315 13.25 15.13 -14.93
C ALA A 315 14.09 13.92 -15.35
N ALA A 316 14.75 13.24 -14.40
CA ALA A 316 15.55 12.05 -14.65
C ALA A 316 14.72 10.88 -15.24
N THR A 317 13.45 10.80 -14.88
CA THR A 317 12.49 9.80 -15.38
C THR A 317 11.67 10.30 -16.58
N LYS A 318 12.18 11.32 -17.32
CA LYS A 318 11.59 11.84 -18.56
C LYS A 318 10.20 12.49 -18.42
N ARG A 319 9.90 13.02 -17.22
CA ARG A 319 8.65 13.69 -16.83
C ARG A 319 8.89 15.15 -16.38
N LYS A 320 9.88 15.81 -16.98
CA LYS A 320 10.24 17.21 -16.64
C LYS A 320 9.06 18.16 -16.82
N ASP A 321 8.22 17.94 -17.81
CA ASP A 321 7.01 18.72 -18.09
C ASP A 321 6.00 18.68 -16.93
N ILE A 322 5.84 17.52 -16.28
CA ILE A 322 5.06 17.37 -15.05
C ILE A 322 5.68 18.21 -13.93
N GLY A 323 6.99 18.11 -13.72
CA GLY A 323 7.70 18.90 -12.69
C GLY A 323 7.58 20.41 -12.92
N ASP A 324 7.75 20.86 -14.16
CA ASP A 324 7.60 22.27 -14.54
C ASP A 324 6.16 22.76 -14.36
N PHE A 325 5.17 21.89 -14.56
CA PHE A 325 3.77 22.22 -14.31
C PHE A 325 3.45 22.28 -12.80
N ALA A 326 3.95 21.32 -12.02
CA ALA A 326 3.84 21.32 -10.56
C ALA A 326 4.43 22.60 -9.95
N ARG A 327 5.54 23.13 -10.47
CA ARG A 327 6.10 24.43 -10.05
C ARG A 327 5.12 25.59 -10.19
N THR A 328 4.26 25.60 -11.20
CA THR A 328 3.23 26.64 -11.37
C THR A 328 2.11 26.56 -10.33
N TYR A 329 1.97 25.42 -9.65
CA TYR A 329 0.95 25.15 -8.63
C TYR A 329 1.56 24.87 -7.23
N ALA A 330 2.87 25.11 -7.06
CA ALA A 330 3.63 24.65 -5.90
C ALA A 330 3.10 25.13 -4.53
N LYS A 331 2.45 26.30 -4.49
CA LYS A 331 1.82 26.84 -3.27
C LYS A 331 0.76 25.89 -2.69
N GLU A 332 0.03 25.19 -3.56
CA GLU A 332 -1.01 24.25 -3.16
C GLU A 332 -0.50 22.81 -3.05
N LEU A 333 0.77 22.58 -3.39
CA LEU A 333 1.44 21.28 -3.28
C LEU A 333 2.27 21.14 -1.98
N ARG A 334 1.81 21.80 -0.93
CA ARG A 334 2.35 21.80 0.43
C ARG A 334 1.28 22.26 1.41
N GLU A 335 1.52 22.08 2.70
CA GLU A 335 0.68 22.56 3.78
C GLU A 335 0.52 24.09 3.77
N ASP A 336 -0.60 24.59 4.27
CA ASP A 336 -0.77 26.02 4.56
C ASP A 336 0.03 26.43 5.80
N GLU A 337 0.45 27.70 5.85
CA GLU A 337 1.02 28.25 7.07
C GLU A 337 0.01 28.16 8.23
N GLY A 338 0.44 27.61 9.37
CA GLY A 338 -0.41 27.38 10.53
C GLY A 338 -1.36 26.18 10.39
N ALA A 339 -1.14 25.28 9.43
CA ALA A 339 -1.87 24.01 9.35
C ALA A 339 -1.72 23.21 10.65
N GLU A 340 -2.84 22.70 11.17
CA GLU A 340 -2.89 21.97 12.43
C GLU A 340 -2.87 20.45 12.21
N TYR A 341 -1.99 19.78 12.94
CA TYR A 341 -1.88 18.32 13.00
C TYR A 341 -2.57 17.79 14.26
N ASP A 342 -3.29 16.67 14.13
CA ASP A 342 -3.94 16.00 15.26
C ASP A 342 -2.91 15.42 16.25
N GLN A 343 -1.70 15.14 15.76
CA GLN A 343 -0.54 14.72 16.53
C GLN A 343 0.72 15.23 15.85
N LEU A 344 1.72 15.65 16.64
CA LEU A 344 3.02 16.09 16.15
C LEU A 344 4.13 15.20 16.73
N ILE A 345 5.04 14.75 15.87
CA ILE A 345 6.28 14.05 16.20
C ILE A 345 7.44 14.86 15.62
N GLU A 346 8.50 15.06 16.40
CA GLU A 346 9.71 15.72 15.91
C GLU A 346 10.87 14.70 15.84
N ILE A 347 11.61 14.71 14.74
CA ILE A 347 12.83 13.91 14.55
C ILE A 347 13.97 14.83 14.13
N ASN A 348 15.06 14.81 14.90
CA ASN A 348 16.33 15.41 14.53
C ASN A 348 17.16 14.39 13.75
N LEU A 349 17.31 14.62 12.45
CA LEU A 349 18.06 13.76 11.53
C LEU A 349 19.56 13.71 11.86
N SER A 350 20.10 14.74 12.51
CA SER A 350 21.51 14.77 12.92
C SER A 350 21.81 13.94 14.17
N GLU A 351 20.78 13.59 14.94
CA GLU A 351 20.89 12.70 16.11
C GLU A 351 20.41 11.27 15.79
N LEU A 352 19.78 11.08 14.63
CA LEU A 352 19.28 9.78 14.21
C LEU A 352 20.46 8.90 13.80
N GLU A 353 20.61 7.77 14.50
CA GLU A 353 21.54 6.71 14.12
C GLU A 353 20.83 5.58 13.34
N PRO A 354 21.56 4.67 12.67
CA PRO A 354 20.94 3.54 11.98
C PRO A 354 20.11 2.65 12.90
N HIS A 355 19.01 2.08 12.39
CA HIS A 355 18.05 1.27 13.15
C HIS A 355 17.83 -0.11 12.52
N ILE A 356 17.51 -1.08 13.37
CA ILE A 356 17.08 -2.43 13.00
C ILE A 356 15.80 -2.74 13.77
N ASN A 357 14.73 -3.10 13.05
CA ASN A 357 13.45 -3.46 13.67
C ASN A 357 13.17 -4.97 13.53
N GLY A 358 12.61 -5.60 14.57
CA GLY A 358 12.24 -7.02 14.57
C GLY A 358 12.51 -7.74 15.89
N PRO A 359 12.25 -9.06 15.97
CA PRO A 359 12.23 -9.99 14.83
C PRO A 359 10.85 -10.42 14.27
N PHE A 360 9.75 -10.06 14.94
CA PHE A 360 8.39 -10.52 14.55
C PHE A 360 7.39 -9.39 14.33
N THR A 361 7.84 -8.14 14.47
CA THR A 361 7.02 -6.94 14.30
C THR A 361 7.89 -5.78 13.80
N PRO A 362 7.37 -4.94 12.89
CA PRO A 362 8.15 -3.87 12.28
C PRO A 362 8.32 -2.66 13.21
N ASP A 363 7.68 -2.64 14.39
CA ASP A 363 7.74 -1.56 15.37
C ASP A 363 8.66 -1.85 16.58
N LEU A 364 9.24 -3.05 16.67
CA LEU A 364 10.26 -3.33 17.69
C LEU A 364 11.59 -2.71 17.26
N ALA A 365 11.71 -1.40 17.46
CA ALA A 365 12.80 -0.59 16.94
C ALA A 365 14.02 -0.58 17.86
N THR A 366 15.17 -0.97 17.33
CA THR A 366 16.44 -1.00 18.07
C THR A 366 17.50 -0.23 17.30
N PRO A 367 18.10 0.84 17.87
CA PRO A 367 19.23 1.49 17.24
C PRO A 367 20.43 0.55 17.16
N ILE A 368 21.27 0.70 16.15
CA ILE A 368 22.43 -0.17 15.90
C ILE A 368 23.38 -0.24 17.11
N SER A 369 23.55 0.87 17.84
CA SER A 369 24.36 0.96 19.06
C SER A 369 23.92 0.01 20.18
N LYS A 370 22.64 -0.40 20.18
CA LYS A 370 22.04 -1.29 21.20
C LYS A 370 21.68 -2.67 20.68
N PHE A 371 21.79 -2.90 19.38
CA PHE A 371 21.28 -4.12 18.75
C PHE A 371 22.01 -5.37 19.22
N SER A 372 23.33 -5.31 19.37
CA SER A 372 24.14 -6.42 19.88
C SER A 372 23.73 -6.85 21.30
N GLU A 373 23.38 -5.90 22.16
CA GLU A 373 22.88 -6.18 23.52
C GLU A 373 21.48 -6.79 23.47
N ALA A 374 20.60 -6.29 22.60
CA ALA A 374 19.26 -6.83 22.41
C ALA A 374 19.29 -8.29 21.92
N VAL A 375 20.18 -8.63 20.99
CA VAL A 375 20.38 -10.00 20.51
C VAL A 375 20.74 -10.95 21.66
N LYS A 376 21.67 -10.54 22.54
CA LYS A 376 22.06 -11.33 23.72
C LYS A 376 20.93 -11.45 24.73
N ALA A 377 20.28 -10.34 25.05
CA ALA A 377 19.24 -10.29 26.08
C ALA A 377 18.00 -11.13 25.70
N ASN A 378 17.66 -11.20 24.41
CA ASN A 378 16.51 -11.94 23.93
C ASN A 378 16.86 -13.34 23.40
N ASN A 379 18.14 -13.74 23.43
CA ASN A 379 18.61 -15.03 22.93
C ASN A 379 18.19 -15.29 21.46
N TRP A 380 18.27 -14.25 20.62
CA TRP A 380 18.02 -14.39 19.18
C TRP A 380 19.20 -15.10 18.50
N PRO A 381 18.97 -15.90 17.44
CA PRO A 381 20.07 -16.56 16.73
C PRO A 381 21.09 -15.53 16.20
N GLU A 382 22.32 -15.59 16.72
CA GLU A 382 23.35 -14.57 16.46
C GLU A 382 23.97 -14.67 15.05
N GLU A 383 23.96 -15.86 14.45
CA GLU A 383 24.47 -16.11 13.10
C GLU A 383 23.48 -15.57 12.07
N LEU A 384 23.96 -14.66 11.22
CA LEU A 384 23.17 -14.17 10.10
C LEU A 384 23.23 -15.18 8.95
N LYS A 385 22.09 -15.83 8.64
CA LYS A 385 22.03 -16.80 7.54
C LYS A 385 21.90 -16.14 6.18
N VAL A 386 21.02 -15.14 6.06
CA VAL A 386 20.70 -14.49 4.78
C VAL A 386 20.51 -12.99 4.96
N GLY A 387 21.18 -12.20 4.13
CA GLY A 387 20.91 -10.77 3.92
C GLY A 387 20.20 -10.55 2.59
N LEU A 388 19.11 -9.79 2.60
CA LEU A 388 18.28 -9.54 1.41
C LEU A 388 18.10 -8.03 1.19
N ILE A 389 18.65 -7.49 0.10
CA ILE A 389 18.40 -6.09 -0.29
C ILE A 389 17.45 -5.98 -1.48
N GLY A 390 16.77 -4.85 -1.58
CA GLY A 390 15.83 -4.57 -2.65
C GLY A 390 14.37 -4.56 -2.22
N SER A 391 13.50 -5.17 -3.05
CA SER A 391 12.04 -5.07 -2.98
C SER A 391 11.55 -3.62 -3.18
N CYS A 392 10.25 -3.36 -3.09
CA CYS A 392 9.68 -2.02 -3.34
C CYS A 392 10.17 -0.92 -2.39
N THR A 393 10.62 -1.26 -1.17
CA THR A 393 10.96 -0.26 -0.15
C THR A 393 12.34 0.36 -0.36
N ASN A 394 13.34 -0.42 -0.76
CA ASN A 394 14.74 0.01 -0.85
C ASN A 394 15.45 -0.65 -2.04
N SER A 395 14.99 -0.35 -3.26
CA SER A 395 15.59 -0.84 -4.51
C SER A 395 15.84 0.25 -5.55
N SER A 396 15.93 1.51 -5.11
CA SER A 396 16.25 2.62 -6.00
C SER A 396 17.71 2.58 -6.47
N TYR A 397 18.05 3.43 -7.44
CA TYR A 397 19.44 3.60 -7.87
C TYR A 397 20.34 4.08 -6.72
N GLU A 398 19.82 4.97 -5.86
CA GLU A 398 20.51 5.45 -4.67
C GLU A 398 20.81 4.31 -3.68
N ASP A 399 19.80 3.51 -3.34
CA ASP A 399 19.94 2.34 -2.46
C ASP A 399 21.02 1.39 -2.99
N MET A 400 20.96 1.07 -4.29
CA MET A 400 21.89 0.13 -4.93
C MET A 400 23.30 0.71 -5.04
N SER A 401 23.45 2.01 -5.26
CA SER A 401 24.76 2.67 -5.33
C SER A 401 25.45 2.70 -3.97
N ARG A 402 24.71 3.05 -2.90
CA ARG A 402 25.23 3.03 -1.53
C ARG A 402 25.62 1.63 -1.08
N ALA A 403 24.74 0.65 -1.28
CA ALA A 403 25.01 -0.75 -0.96
C ALA A 403 26.21 -1.31 -1.73
N ALA A 404 26.35 -0.98 -3.02
CA ALA A 404 27.49 -1.40 -3.83
C ALA A 404 28.80 -0.80 -3.35
N SER A 405 28.80 0.42 -2.81
CA SER A 405 30.02 1.03 -2.25
C SER A 405 30.56 0.26 -1.04
N ILE A 406 29.68 -0.27 -0.18
CA ILE A 406 30.06 -1.10 0.98
C ILE A 406 30.58 -2.45 0.51
N ALA A 407 29.89 -3.08 -0.46
CA ALA A 407 30.33 -4.33 -1.06
C ALA A 407 31.71 -4.19 -1.74
N ARG A 408 31.97 -3.07 -2.42
CA ARG A 408 33.26 -2.76 -3.02
C ARG A 408 34.35 -2.58 -1.97
N ASP A 409 34.08 -1.82 -0.91
CA ASP A 409 35.05 -1.63 0.18
C ASP A 409 35.42 -2.96 0.85
N ALA A 410 34.45 -3.86 1.04
CA ALA A 410 34.73 -5.22 1.52
C ALA A 410 35.60 -6.02 0.54
N LEU A 411 35.30 -5.97 -0.77
CA LEU A 411 36.08 -6.63 -1.83
C LEU A 411 37.52 -6.12 -1.90
N ASP A 412 37.73 -4.81 -1.74
CA ASP A 412 39.06 -4.19 -1.75
C ASP A 412 39.94 -4.70 -0.60
N HIS A 413 39.33 -5.15 0.51
CA HIS A 413 39.98 -5.82 1.63
C HIS A 413 39.98 -7.36 1.50
N GLY A 414 39.61 -7.90 0.33
CA GLY A 414 39.59 -9.32 0.05
C GLY A 414 38.47 -10.10 0.73
N LEU A 415 37.41 -9.41 1.18
CA LEU A 415 36.25 -10.02 1.81
C LEU A 415 35.08 -10.18 0.84
N LYS A 416 34.28 -11.22 1.09
CA LYS A 416 33.00 -11.48 0.43
C LYS A 416 31.91 -11.63 1.47
N SER A 417 30.66 -11.73 1.04
CA SER A 417 29.56 -12.03 1.94
C SER A 417 29.79 -13.35 2.68
N LYS A 418 29.68 -13.33 4.02
CA LYS A 418 29.69 -14.55 4.84
C LYS A 418 28.31 -15.19 4.97
N ALA A 419 27.26 -14.36 4.94
CA ALA A 419 25.87 -14.82 4.84
C ALA A 419 25.49 -15.02 3.36
N ILE A 420 24.42 -15.77 3.08
CA ILE A 420 23.83 -15.74 1.73
C ILE A 420 23.34 -14.32 1.46
N PHE A 421 23.63 -13.77 0.29
CA PHE A 421 23.26 -12.41 -0.05
C PHE A 421 22.43 -12.36 -1.33
N THR A 422 21.27 -11.72 -1.30
CA THR A 422 20.37 -11.60 -2.44
C THR A 422 19.99 -10.16 -2.73
N ILE A 423 19.79 -9.86 -4.02
CA ILE A 423 19.51 -8.51 -4.52
C ILE A 423 18.28 -8.56 -5.43
N THR A 424 17.24 -7.79 -5.09
CA THR A 424 16.05 -7.63 -5.91
C THR A 424 15.95 -6.21 -6.46
N PRO A 425 16.23 -5.99 -7.75
CA PRO A 425 15.96 -4.70 -8.39
C PRO A 425 14.45 -4.42 -8.40
N GLY A 426 14.07 -3.15 -8.20
CA GLY A 426 12.66 -2.76 -8.15
C GLY A 426 11.97 -2.76 -9.51
N SER A 427 12.73 -2.57 -10.59
CA SER A 427 12.22 -2.55 -11.96
C SER A 427 13.28 -2.98 -12.96
N GLU A 428 12.85 -3.30 -14.19
CA GLU A 428 13.73 -3.54 -15.32
C GLU A 428 14.58 -2.31 -15.65
N GLN A 429 14.03 -1.11 -15.48
CA GLN A 429 14.77 0.14 -15.62
C GLN A 429 15.90 0.24 -14.60
N ILE A 430 15.63 -0.05 -13.33
CA ILE A 430 16.68 -0.08 -12.30
C ILE A 430 17.70 -1.16 -12.63
N ARG A 431 17.28 -2.41 -12.88
CA ARG A 431 18.17 -3.53 -13.18
C ARG A 431 19.10 -3.21 -14.34
N ALA A 432 18.57 -2.71 -15.46
CA ALA A 432 19.36 -2.34 -16.62
C ALA A 432 20.35 -1.22 -16.30
N THR A 433 19.92 -0.19 -15.55
CA THR A 433 20.76 0.95 -15.17
C THR A 433 21.91 0.53 -14.26
N ILE A 434 21.64 -0.26 -13.21
CA ILE A 434 22.67 -0.70 -12.25
C ILE A 434 23.59 -1.79 -12.82
N ALA A 435 23.13 -2.52 -13.85
CA ALA A 435 23.98 -3.40 -14.64
C ALA A 435 24.97 -2.59 -15.49
N ARG A 436 24.47 -1.56 -16.18
CA ARG A 436 25.29 -0.66 -17.02
C ARG A 436 26.32 0.12 -16.20
N ASP A 437 25.96 0.54 -14.99
CA ASP A 437 26.79 1.41 -14.14
C ASP A 437 27.70 0.62 -13.16
N GLY A 438 27.61 -0.71 -13.15
CA GLY A 438 28.59 -1.59 -12.49
C GLY A 438 28.25 -2.00 -11.04
N GLN A 439 27.16 -1.50 -10.46
CA GLN A 439 26.71 -1.93 -9.12
C GLN A 439 26.34 -3.43 -9.13
N LEU A 440 25.65 -3.91 -10.17
CA LEU A 440 25.24 -5.31 -10.26
C LEU A 440 26.45 -6.25 -10.30
N GLN A 441 27.46 -5.94 -11.11
CA GLN A 441 28.72 -6.68 -11.16
C GLN A 441 29.42 -6.69 -9.79
N THR A 442 29.41 -5.55 -9.08
CA THR A 442 29.98 -5.45 -7.73
C THR A 442 29.30 -6.40 -6.76
N PHE A 443 27.96 -6.50 -6.80
CA PHE A 443 27.22 -7.43 -5.96
C PHE A 443 27.53 -8.89 -6.29
N GLU A 444 27.63 -9.25 -7.58
CA GLU A 444 27.99 -10.61 -8.01
C GLU A 444 29.42 -10.99 -7.55
N GLU A 445 30.40 -10.08 -7.72
CA GLU A 445 31.78 -10.27 -7.24
C GLU A 445 31.84 -10.50 -5.72
N TYR A 446 31.03 -9.75 -4.98
CA TYR A 446 30.86 -9.84 -3.53
C TYR A 446 30.18 -11.15 -3.06
N GLY A 447 29.59 -11.91 -3.99
CA GLY A 447 28.93 -13.20 -3.71
C GLY A 447 27.40 -13.13 -3.64
N GLY A 448 26.81 -12.05 -4.16
CA GLY A 448 25.37 -11.85 -4.21
C GLY A 448 24.68 -12.60 -5.37
N ILE A 449 23.42 -12.95 -5.14
CA ILE A 449 22.53 -13.54 -6.14
C ILE A 449 21.49 -12.50 -6.56
N VAL A 450 21.50 -12.10 -7.82
CA VAL A 450 20.50 -11.18 -8.36
C VAL A 450 19.21 -11.95 -8.68
N LEU A 451 18.13 -11.56 -8.02
CA LEU A 451 16.80 -12.10 -8.20
C LEU A 451 16.04 -11.36 -9.32
N ALA A 452 14.89 -11.89 -9.70
CA ALA A 452 14.02 -11.23 -10.69
C ALA A 452 13.48 -9.90 -10.13
N ASN A 453 13.09 -8.99 -11.03
CA ASN A 453 12.46 -7.71 -10.68
C ASN A 453 11.01 -7.94 -10.21
N ALA A 454 10.85 -8.51 -9.01
CA ALA A 454 9.60 -9.03 -8.49
C ALA A 454 9.62 -9.02 -6.95
N CYS A 455 8.46 -9.19 -6.31
CA CYS A 455 8.38 -9.18 -4.84
C CYS A 455 9.19 -10.31 -4.19
N GLY A 456 9.14 -11.52 -4.76
CA GLY A 456 9.93 -12.67 -4.34
C GLY A 456 9.88 -12.94 -2.81
N PRO A 457 11.03 -13.00 -2.11
CA PRO A 457 11.09 -13.28 -0.67
C PRO A 457 10.34 -12.28 0.23
N CYS A 458 10.01 -11.08 -0.25
CA CYS A 458 9.27 -10.08 0.54
C CYS A 458 7.85 -10.57 0.93
N ILE A 459 7.26 -11.44 0.10
CA ILE A 459 5.89 -11.93 0.28
C ILE A 459 5.80 -13.46 0.45
N GLY A 460 6.96 -14.11 0.63
CA GLY A 460 7.06 -15.56 0.82
C GLY A 460 7.15 -16.37 -0.47
N GLN A 461 7.40 -15.74 -1.61
CA GLN A 461 7.68 -16.42 -2.88
C GLN A 461 9.18 -16.69 -2.98
N TRP A 462 9.62 -17.57 -2.10
CA TRP A 462 11.02 -17.96 -1.98
C TRP A 462 11.12 -19.44 -1.63
N ASP A 463 11.75 -20.18 -2.52
CA ASP A 463 12.14 -21.57 -2.29
C ASP A 463 13.45 -21.62 -1.49
N ARG A 464 13.34 -21.42 -0.18
CA ARG A 464 14.48 -21.35 0.74
C ARG A 464 14.97 -22.75 1.12
N GLN A 465 16.27 -23.03 0.92
CA GLN A 465 16.86 -24.36 1.08
C GLN A 465 17.99 -24.45 2.13
N ASP A 466 18.49 -23.33 2.67
CA ASP A 466 19.62 -23.29 3.60
C ASP A 466 19.27 -23.76 5.02
N VAL A 467 18.00 -23.74 5.41
CA VAL A 467 17.54 -24.11 6.75
C VAL A 467 16.30 -25.00 6.70
N LYS A 468 16.29 -26.05 7.52
CA LYS A 468 15.12 -26.92 7.70
C LYS A 468 13.99 -26.17 8.41
N LYS A 469 12.77 -26.25 7.88
CA LYS A 469 11.56 -25.67 8.49
C LYS A 469 11.44 -26.05 9.98
N GLY A 470 11.12 -25.07 10.82
CA GLY A 470 11.05 -25.20 12.28
C GLY A 470 12.36 -24.90 13.01
N THR A 471 13.48 -24.76 12.30
CA THR A 471 14.77 -24.40 12.92
C THR A 471 14.84 -22.89 13.15
N PRO A 472 15.16 -22.43 14.38
CA PRO A 472 15.44 -21.02 14.64
C PRO A 472 16.67 -20.54 13.86
N ASN A 473 16.54 -19.41 13.17
CA ASN A 473 17.62 -18.74 12.46
C ASN A 473 17.35 -17.24 12.39
N SER A 474 18.33 -16.47 11.91
CA SER A 474 18.17 -15.03 11.68
C SER A 474 18.39 -14.67 10.21
N ILE A 475 17.52 -13.80 9.70
CA ILE A 475 17.66 -13.12 8.41
C ILE A 475 17.53 -11.61 8.61
N ILE A 476 18.19 -10.83 7.77
CA ILE A 476 18.05 -9.38 7.76
C ILE A 476 17.72 -8.91 6.34
N SER A 477 16.78 -7.98 6.22
CA SER A 477 16.33 -7.51 4.93
C SER A 477 16.14 -6.00 4.88
N SER A 478 16.23 -5.43 3.68
CA SER A 478 15.86 -4.04 3.43
C SER A 478 14.38 -3.86 3.12
N TYR A 479 13.54 -4.84 3.47
CA TYR A 479 12.09 -4.81 3.24
C TYR A 479 11.37 -3.99 4.33
N ASN A 480 10.06 -4.15 4.45
CA ASN A 480 9.23 -3.42 5.41
C ASN A 480 8.61 -4.31 6.50
N ARG A 481 8.31 -5.58 6.18
CA ARG A 481 7.51 -6.47 7.02
C ARG A 481 8.25 -7.75 7.39
N ASN A 482 8.22 -8.07 8.67
CA ASN A 482 8.91 -9.21 9.29
C ASN A 482 7.99 -10.03 10.22
N PHE A 483 6.70 -10.13 9.89
CA PHE A 483 5.80 -11.00 10.64
C PHE A 483 6.25 -12.48 10.57
N THR A 484 5.89 -13.25 11.58
CA THR A 484 6.22 -14.67 11.71
C THR A 484 5.95 -15.46 10.42
N GLY A 485 6.98 -16.12 9.89
CA GLY A 485 6.89 -16.96 8.69
C GLY A 485 6.63 -16.22 7.38
N ARG A 486 6.67 -14.87 7.35
CA ARG A 486 6.34 -14.08 6.16
C ARG A 486 7.27 -14.37 4.97
N ASN A 487 8.57 -14.45 5.21
CA ASN A 487 9.57 -14.47 4.13
C ASN A 487 9.80 -15.87 3.53
N ASP A 488 9.68 -16.92 4.34
CA ASP A 488 10.07 -18.29 3.98
C ASP A 488 9.08 -19.36 4.49
N GLY A 489 7.97 -18.96 5.10
CA GLY A 489 7.00 -19.89 5.68
C GLY A 489 7.49 -20.65 6.93
N ASN A 490 8.64 -20.28 7.51
CA ASN A 490 9.18 -20.85 8.74
C ASN A 490 8.86 -19.95 9.95
N PRO A 491 7.98 -20.38 10.89
CA PRO A 491 7.64 -19.58 12.06
C PRO A 491 8.83 -19.31 13.00
N ALA A 492 9.89 -20.13 12.94
CA ALA A 492 11.06 -19.97 13.79
C ALA A 492 12.10 -18.96 13.24
N THR A 493 11.91 -18.47 12.02
CA THR A 493 12.80 -17.47 11.41
C THR A 493 12.63 -16.11 12.09
N HIS A 494 13.71 -15.59 12.66
CA HIS A 494 13.79 -14.24 13.21
C HIS A 494 14.15 -13.27 12.09
N SER A 495 13.20 -12.45 11.67
CA SER A 495 13.36 -11.56 10.51
C SER A 495 13.53 -10.12 10.98
N PHE A 496 14.64 -9.51 10.60
CA PHE A 496 14.95 -8.11 10.91
C PHE A 496 14.85 -7.25 9.66
N VAL A 497 14.36 -6.02 9.82
CA VAL A 497 14.26 -5.03 8.72
C VAL A 497 15.11 -3.81 9.03
N THR A 498 15.90 -3.37 8.04
CA THR A 498 16.83 -2.23 8.15
C THR A 498 17.07 -1.58 6.78
N SER A 499 18.06 -0.70 6.66
CA SER A 499 18.52 -0.11 5.39
C SER A 499 19.33 -1.13 4.56
N PRO A 500 19.37 -1.00 3.23
CA PRO A 500 20.22 -1.87 2.40
C PRO A 500 21.71 -1.76 2.80
N ASP A 501 22.14 -0.59 3.27
CA ASP A 501 23.49 -0.35 3.77
C ASP A 501 23.84 -1.26 4.95
N LEU A 502 22.98 -1.31 5.97
CA LEU A 502 23.21 -2.17 7.14
C LEU A 502 23.10 -3.66 6.78
N VAL A 503 22.21 -4.04 5.85
CA VAL A 503 22.15 -5.42 5.37
C VAL A 503 23.50 -5.85 4.80
N VAL A 504 24.07 -5.07 3.87
CA VAL A 504 25.38 -5.41 3.27
C VAL A 504 26.48 -5.42 4.32
N ALA A 505 26.54 -4.42 5.21
CA ALA A 505 27.55 -4.39 6.27
C ALA A 505 27.49 -5.63 7.18
N MET A 506 26.29 -6.04 7.59
CA MET A 506 26.11 -7.23 8.43
C MET A 506 26.42 -8.53 7.70
N THR A 507 26.20 -8.61 6.38
CA THR A 507 26.57 -9.80 5.60
C THR A 507 28.08 -9.96 5.46
N VAL A 508 28.86 -8.88 5.50
CA VAL A 508 30.35 -8.96 5.57
C VAL A 508 30.76 -9.67 6.86
N ALA A 509 30.12 -9.32 7.98
CA ALA A 509 30.44 -9.87 9.29
C ALA A 509 29.87 -11.28 9.51
N GLY A 510 28.69 -11.58 8.96
CA GLY A 510 27.96 -12.83 9.14
C GLY A 510 27.30 -12.97 10.53
N SER A 511 27.16 -11.88 11.28
CA SER A 511 26.65 -11.89 12.65
C SER A 511 25.79 -10.67 12.95
N LEU A 512 24.75 -10.86 13.78
CA LEU A 512 23.92 -9.79 14.31
C LEU A 512 24.62 -8.90 15.35
N HIS A 513 25.82 -9.27 15.82
CA HIS A 513 26.56 -8.47 16.79
C HIS A 513 27.39 -7.33 16.19
N PHE A 514 27.54 -7.29 14.87
CA PHE A 514 28.40 -6.32 14.19
C PHE A 514 27.77 -4.94 14.08
N ASN A 515 28.49 -3.92 14.52
CA ASN A 515 28.16 -2.51 14.34
C ASN A 515 29.18 -1.82 13.41
N PRO A 516 28.82 -1.45 12.17
CA PRO A 516 29.76 -0.84 11.23
C PRO A 516 30.27 0.55 11.66
N LEU A 517 29.65 1.20 12.65
CA LEU A 517 30.08 2.50 13.14
C LEU A 517 31.26 2.41 14.12
N THR A 518 31.48 1.26 14.75
CA THR A 518 32.46 1.09 15.83
C THR A 518 33.39 -0.08 15.66
N ASP A 519 32.92 -1.14 14.98
CA ASP A 519 33.58 -2.43 15.01
C ASP A 519 34.56 -2.59 13.86
N LYS A 520 35.65 -3.28 14.15
CA LYS A 520 36.68 -3.61 13.17
C LYS A 520 36.46 -5.01 12.59
N LEU A 521 36.79 -5.17 11.32
CA LEU A 521 36.89 -6.45 10.62
C LEU A 521 38.35 -6.80 10.37
N LYS A 522 38.60 -8.06 10.03
CA LYS A 522 39.93 -8.52 9.57
C LYS A 522 39.91 -8.71 8.06
N ASP A 523 40.89 -8.15 7.38
CA ASP A 523 41.11 -8.38 5.94
C ASP A 523 41.68 -9.79 5.68
N LYS A 524 41.92 -10.12 4.40
CA LYS A 524 42.52 -11.39 3.98
C LYS A 524 43.92 -11.67 4.55
N ASP A 525 44.65 -10.62 4.95
CA ASP A 525 46.02 -10.69 5.48
C ASP A 525 46.03 -10.63 7.03
N GLY A 526 44.85 -10.48 7.65
CA GLY A 526 44.66 -10.43 9.09
C GLY A 526 44.75 -9.03 9.71
N ASN A 527 44.88 -7.97 8.91
CA ASN A 527 44.91 -6.59 9.40
C ASN A 527 43.52 -6.11 9.80
N GLU A 528 43.46 -5.27 10.83
CA GLU A 528 42.21 -4.65 11.25
C GLU A 528 41.85 -3.44 10.38
N PHE A 529 40.59 -3.36 9.97
CA PHE A 529 40.04 -2.19 9.29
C PHE A 529 38.57 -1.96 9.70
N MET A 530 38.03 -0.78 9.41
CA MET A 530 36.61 -0.48 9.53
C MET A 530 36.03 -0.26 8.13
N LEU A 531 34.79 -0.68 7.92
CA LEU A 531 34.07 -0.34 6.69
C LEU A 531 33.92 1.17 6.57
N LYS A 532 34.20 1.70 5.38
CA LYS A 532 33.96 3.12 5.09
C LYS A 532 32.46 3.42 5.13
N PRO A 533 32.05 4.62 5.58
CA PRO A 533 30.67 5.06 5.41
C PRO A 533 30.23 4.98 3.94
N PRO A 534 29.01 4.54 3.66
CA PRO A 534 28.51 4.38 2.29
C PRO A 534 28.48 5.71 1.53
N SER A 535 28.77 5.61 0.22
CA SER A 535 28.67 6.71 -0.73
C SER A 535 27.91 6.24 -1.98
N GLY A 536 27.18 7.12 -2.65
CA GLY A 536 26.51 6.78 -3.89
C GLY A 536 25.73 7.96 -4.46
N ASP A 537 25.52 7.93 -5.77
CA ASP A 537 24.72 8.94 -6.45
C ASP A 537 23.22 8.66 -6.24
N GLY A 538 22.43 9.72 -5.98
CA GLY A 538 20.98 9.60 -5.82
C GLY A 538 20.24 9.28 -7.13
N LEU A 539 20.79 9.73 -8.27
CA LEU A 539 20.25 9.54 -9.62
C LEU A 539 21.39 9.18 -10.58
N PRO A 540 21.13 8.38 -11.63
CA PRO A 540 22.17 8.01 -12.59
C PRO A 540 22.58 9.22 -13.44
N GLN A 541 23.86 9.59 -13.40
CA GLN A 541 24.40 10.75 -14.15
C GLN A 541 24.19 10.63 -15.68
N ARG A 542 24.21 9.39 -16.20
CA ARG A 542 23.98 9.07 -17.62
C ARG A 542 22.49 8.90 -17.97
N GLY A 543 21.59 9.17 -17.03
CA GLY A 543 20.17 8.88 -17.13
C GLY A 543 19.85 7.38 -16.96
N TYR A 544 18.56 7.08 -16.81
CA TYR A 544 18.07 5.71 -16.68
C TYR A 544 18.10 4.97 -18.03
N ASP A 545 18.60 3.72 -17.99
CA ASP A 545 18.43 2.75 -19.06
C ASP A 545 17.04 2.10 -18.91
N PRO A 546 16.12 2.20 -19.88
CA PRO A 546 14.79 1.61 -19.76
C PRO A 546 14.79 0.08 -19.78
N GLY A 547 15.89 -0.56 -20.21
CA GLY A 547 15.97 -2.01 -20.35
C GLY A 547 15.01 -2.56 -21.42
N GLN A 548 14.49 -3.77 -21.17
CA GLN A 548 13.52 -4.41 -22.06
C GLN A 548 12.15 -3.70 -22.04
N ASN A 549 11.49 -3.58 -23.19
CA ASN A 549 10.12 -3.06 -23.22
C ASN A 549 9.12 -4.10 -22.68
N THR A 550 8.72 -3.91 -21.42
CA THR A 550 7.80 -4.81 -20.71
C THR A 550 6.36 -4.29 -20.63
N TYR A 551 6.05 -3.10 -21.15
CA TYR A 551 4.69 -2.55 -21.13
C TYR A 551 3.90 -2.99 -22.38
N GLN A 552 2.66 -3.39 -22.15
CA GLN A 552 1.66 -3.66 -23.18
C GLN A 552 0.52 -2.64 -23.03
N ALA A 553 0.44 -1.71 -23.98
CA ALA A 553 -0.68 -0.80 -24.10
C ALA A 553 -1.95 -1.55 -24.53
N PRO A 554 -3.14 -1.15 -24.06
CA PRO A 554 -4.39 -1.67 -24.61
C PRO A 554 -4.51 -1.30 -26.10
N PRO A 555 -5.00 -2.21 -26.96
CA PRO A 555 -5.16 -1.92 -28.38
C PRO A 555 -6.26 -0.88 -28.61
N ALA A 556 -6.14 -0.09 -29.68
CA ALA A 556 -7.15 0.90 -30.05
C ALA A 556 -8.51 0.25 -30.39
N ASP A 557 -8.48 -0.86 -31.13
CA ASP A 557 -9.66 -1.72 -31.35
C ASP A 557 -9.68 -2.87 -30.33
N ARG A 558 -10.70 -2.87 -29.47
CA ARG A 558 -10.92 -3.85 -28.41
C ARG A 558 -12.12 -4.78 -28.69
N SER A 559 -12.79 -4.61 -29.83
CA SER A 559 -14.02 -5.33 -30.17
C SER A 559 -13.78 -6.83 -30.35
N THR A 560 -12.62 -7.20 -30.89
CA THR A 560 -12.22 -8.59 -31.19
C THR A 560 -11.49 -9.28 -30.04
N VAL A 561 -11.10 -8.55 -28.98
CA VAL A 561 -10.43 -9.13 -27.81
C VAL A 561 -11.43 -9.93 -26.99
N ASN A 562 -11.10 -11.18 -26.69
CA ASN A 562 -11.92 -12.06 -25.85
C ASN A 562 -11.13 -12.44 -24.59
N VAL A 563 -11.80 -12.36 -23.45
CA VAL A 563 -11.29 -12.81 -22.16
C VAL A 563 -11.93 -14.15 -21.88
N GLN A 564 -11.12 -15.20 -21.74
CA GLN A 564 -11.61 -16.54 -21.48
C GLN A 564 -11.14 -17.01 -20.11
N VAL A 565 -12.06 -17.55 -19.33
CA VAL A 565 -11.78 -18.27 -18.09
C VAL A 565 -12.29 -19.69 -18.29
N SER A 566 -11.39 -20.68 -18.27
CA SER A 566 -11.80 -22.07 -18.46
C SER A 566 -12.76 -22.50 -17.33
N PRO A 567 -13.92 -23.09 -17.63
CA PRO A 567 -14.83 -23.61 -16.61
C PRO A 567 -14.23 -24.70 -15.71
N THR A 568 -13.15 -25.34 -16.16
CA THR A 568 -12.43 -26.40 -15.44
C THR A 568 -11.07 -25.93 -14.92
N SER A 569 -10.77 -24.62 -14.98
CA SER A 569 -9.54 -24.06 -14.43
C SER A 569 -9.48 -24.29 -12.91
N ASP A 570 -8.30 -24.64 -12.41
CA ASP A 570 -8.01 -24.67 -10.98
C ASP A 570 -7.39 -23.34 -10.49
N ARG A 571 -7.06 -22.41 -11.40
CA ARG A 571 -6.41 -21.11 -11.14
C ARG A 571 -7.37 -19.94 -11.12
N LEU A 572 -8.37 -19.95 -11.99
CA LEU A 572 -9.31 -18.86 -12.24
C LEU A 572 -10.75 -19.36 -12.18
N GLN A 573 -11.63 -18.61 -11.54
CA GLN A 573 -13.04 -18.95 -11.39
C GLN A 573 -13.90 -17.70 -11.60
N VAL A 574 -14.88 -17.78 -12.51
CA VAL A 574 -15.89 -16.72 -12.63
C VAL A 574 -16.71 -16.65 -11.35
N LEU A 575 -16.89 -15.44 -10.82
CA LEU A 575 -17.62 -15.23 -9.59
C LEU A 575 -19.13 -15.38 -9.79
N SER A 576 -19.78 -16.00 -8.80
CA SER A 576 -21.22 -15.99 -8.66
C SER A 576 -21.63 -14.92 -7.64
N PRO A 577 -22.72 -14.16 -7.88
CA PRO A 577 -23.22 -13.19 -6.91
C PRO A 577 -23.50 -13.83 -5.55
N PHE A 578 -23.11 -13.16 -4.47
CA PHE A 578 -23.48 -13.60 -3.13
C PHE A 578 -24.98 -13.42 -2.88
N GLN A 579 -25.56 -14.26 -2.02
CA GLN A 579 -26.98 -14.14 -1.65
C GLN A 579 -27.24 -12.85 -0.87
N ALA A 580 -28.33 -12.16 -1.20
CA ALA A 580 -28.83 -11.02 -0.43
C ALA A 580 -29.25 -11.43 0.99
N TRP A 581 -29.30 -10.46 1.90
CA TRP A 581 -29.85 -10.67 3.23
C TRP A 581 -31.36 -10.93 3.13
N ASP A 582 -31.87 -11.85 3.95
CA ASP A 582 -33.27 -12.27 3.96
C ASP A 582 -34.18 -11.37 4.82
N GLY A 583 -33.61 -10.32 5.42
CA GLY A 583 -34.33 -9.34 6.23
C GLY A 583 -34.57 -9.79 7.67
N LYS A 584 -33.91 -10.86 8.15
CA LYS A 584 -34.15 -11.44 9.48
C LYS A 584 -32.90 -11.42 10.35
N ASP A 585 -33.14 -11.45 11.66
CA ASP A 585 -32.11 -11.76 12.64
C ASP A 585 -31.65 -13.21 12.49
N VAL A 586 -30.39 -13.47 12.86
CA VAL A 586 -29.81 -14.81 12.78
C VAL A 586 -29.53 -15.29 14.19
N LYS A 587 -30.14 -16.42 14.58
CA LYS A 587 -30.19 -16.91 15.96
C LYS A 587 -29.52 -18.26 16.12
N ASP A 588 -29.07 -18.55 17.34
CA ASP A 588 -28.49 -19.83 17.77
C ASP A 588 -27.31 -20.29 16.89
N ILE A 589 -26.47 -19.36 16.43
CA ILE A 589 -25.34 -19.67 15.55
C ILE A 589 -24.04 -19.87 16.32
N PRO A 590 -23.15 -20.78 15.86
CA PRO A 590 -21.86 -21.01 16.49
C PRO A 590 -20.88 -19.87 16.29
N ILE A 591 -19.96 -19.76 17.25
CA ILE A 591 -18.66 -19.12 17.06
C ILE A 591 -17.77 -20.14 16.34
N LEU A 592 -17.35 -19.84 15.10
CA LEU A 592 -16.45 -20.74 14.34
C LEU A 592 -15.09 -20.83 15.03
N ILE A 593 -14.53 -19.68 15.39
CA ILE A 593 -13.27 -19.56 16.12
C ILE A 593 -13.30 -18.27 16.95
N LYS A 594 -12.79 -18.36 18.18
CA LYS A 594 -12.38 -17.20 18.97
C LYS A 594 -10.86 -17.06 18.86
N ALA A 595 -10.43 -16.10 18.04
CA ALA A 595 -9.03 -15.89 17.70
C ALA A 595 -8.32 -15.08 18.79
N GLN A 596 -7.30 -15.68 19.40
CA GLN A 596 -6.53 -15.08 20.49
C GLN A 596 -5.36 -14.27 19.95
N GLY A 597 -5.24 -13.01 20.40
CA GLY A 597 -4.11 -12.15 20.06
C GLY A 597 -4.07 -11.70 18.60
N LYS A 598 -2.87 -11.44 18.10
CA LYS A 598 -2.64 -10.80 16.79
C LYS A 598 -3.12 -11.69 15.65
N THR A 599 -4.14 -11.24 14.93
CA THR A 599 -4.69 -11.94 13.75
C THR A 599 -4.60 -11.04 12.51
N THR A 600 -3.47 -11.13 11.80
CA THR A 600 -3.21 -10.43 10.53
C THR A 600 -3.93 -11.08 9.35
N THR A 601 -4.01 -10.40 8.21
CA THR A 601 -4.54 -10.99 6.96
C THR A 601 -3.77 -12.22 6.48
N ASP A 602 -2.50 -12.40 6.88
CA ASP A 602 -1.73 -13.61 6.58
C ASP A 602 -2.19 -14.81 7.43
N HIS A 603 -2.75 -14.58 8.62
CA HIS A 603 -3.40 -15.62 9.43
C HIS A 603 -4.79 -15.99 8.90
N ILE A 604 -5.50 -15.01 8.30
CA ILE A 604 -6.84 -15.18 7.72
C ILE A 604 -6.78 -15.84 6.34
N SER A 605 -5.93 -15.34 5.44
CA SER A 605 -5.78 -15.83 4.05
C SER A 605 -4.31 -15.76 3.66
N MET A 606 -3.58 -16.84 3.91
CA MET A 606 -2.12 -16.88 3.76
C MET A 606 -1.67 -16.63 2.31
N ALA A 607 -0.47 -16.08 2.14
CA ALA A 607 0.18 -15.92 0.82
C ALA A 607 0.98 -17.18 0.44
N GLY A 608 2.24 -17.03 0.01
CA GLY A 608 3.13 -18.14 -0.35
C GLY A 608 2.47 -19.11 -1.36
N PRO A 609 2.32 -20.41 -1.04
CA PRO A 609 1.80 -21.41 -1.96
C PRO A 609 0.34 -21.18 -2.37
N TRP A 610 -0.42 -20.34 -1.63
CA TRP A 610 -1.81 -20.03 -1.93
C TRP A 610 -1.99 -18.98 -3.01
N LEU A 611 -0.93 -18.25 -3.38
CA LEU A 611 -1.01 -17.22 -4.42
C LEU A 611 -1.43 -17.78 -5.78
N LYS A 612 -1.17 -19.07 -6.03
CA LYS A 612 -1.65 -19.74 -7.24
C LYS A 612 -3.19 -19.74 -7.37
N TYR A 613 -3.93 -19.68 -6.26
CA TYR A 613 -5.40 -19.73 -6.25
C TYR A 613 -6.07 -18.35 -6.12
N ARG A 614 -5.33 -17.24 -6.25
CA ARG A 614 -5.90 -15.89 -6.06
C ARG A 614 -7.03 -15.53 -7.04
N GLY A 615 -7.10 -16.19 -8.20
CA GLY A 615 -8.20 -16.07 -9.14
C GLY A 615 -9.35 -17.05 -8.92
N HIS A 616 -9.25 -17.98 -7.97
CA HIS A 616 -10.21 -19.07 -7.76
C HIS A 616 -10.71 -19.09 -6.31
N LEU A 617 -11.86 -18.47 -6.07
CA LEU A 617 -12.37 -18.23 -4.71
C LEU A 617 -12.60 -19.51 -3.90
N ASP A 618 -13.15 -20.56 -4.51
CA ASP A 618 -13.40 -21.80 -3.76
C ASP A 618 -12.11 -22.51 -3.34
N ASN A 619 -11.10 -22.59 -4.21
CA ASN A 619 -9.81 -23.22 -3.90
C ASN A 619 -9.02 -22.45 -2.85
N ILE A 620 -8.96 -21.11 -2.95
CA ILE A 620 -8.22 -20.30 -1.96
C ILE A 620 -8.89 -20.34 -0.58
N SER A 621 -10.22 -20.48 -0.52
CA SER A 621 -10.97 -20.61 0.74
C SER A 621 -10.55 -21.82 1.60
N ASN A 622 -9.76 -22.76 1.06
CA ASN A 622 -9.16 -23.84 1.85
C ASN A 622 -8.02 -23.37 2.78
N ASN A 623 -7.67 -22.08 2.76
CA ASN A 623 -6.71 -21.49 3.69
C ASN A 623 -7.34 -20.54 4.73
N MET A 624 -8.68 -20.43 4.73
CA MET A 624 -9.38 -19.50 5.59
C MET A 624 -9.05 -19.79 7.07
N LEU A 625 -8.44 -18.80 7.73
CA LEU A 625 -8.12 -18.77 9.16
C LEU A 625 -7.19 -19.89 9.66
N ILE A 626 -6.43 -20.54 8.78
CA ILE A 626 -5.52 -21.62 9.20
C ILE A 626 -4.33 -21.13 10.03
N GLY A 627 -4.03 -19.83 10.01
CA GLY A 627 -2.98 -19.24 10.86
C GLY A 627 -3.51 -18.68 12.18
N ALA A 628 -4.82 -18.51 12.34
CA ALA A 628 -5.39 -17.90 13.54
C ALA A 628 -5.26 -18.84 14.74
N ILE A 629 -4.83 -18.31 15.89
CA ILE A 629 -4.69 -19.07 17.13
C ILE A 629 -6.04 -19.19 17.81
N ASN A 630 -6.52 -20.42 18.00
CA ASN A 630 -7.80 -20.68 18.65
C ASN A 630 -7.64 -20.61 20.18
N GLU A 631 -8.42 -19.76 20.84
CA GLU A 631 -8.42 -19.64 22.31
C GLU A 631 -8.74 -20.97 23.02
N ALA A 632 -9.54 -21.85 22.41
CA ALA A 632 -9.98 -23.09 23.05
C ALA A 632 -8.85 -24.09 23.34
N ASN A 633 -7.75 -24.04 22.60
CA ASN A 633 -6.64 -25.00 22.69
C ASN A 633 -5.24 -24.38 22.50
N GLY A 634 -5.14 -23.10 22.12
CA GLY A 634 -3.87 -22.44 21.81
C GLY A 634 -3.23 -22.92 20.50
N GLU A 635 -3.95 -23.65 19.65
CA GLU A 635 -3.45 -24.22 18.40
C GLU A 635 -3.97 -23.43 17.18
N ALA A 636 -3.16 -23.38 16.12
CA ALA A 636 -3.59 -22.89 14.81
C ALA A 636 -4.33 -23.99 14.03
N ASN A 637 -5.30 -23.61 13.20
CA ASN A 637 -6.05 -24.52 12.30
C ASN A 637 -6.68 -25.75 12.97
N LYS A 638 -7.16 -25.62 14.22
CA LYS A 638 -7.79 -26.74 14.93
C LYS A 638 -8.92 -26.23 15.82
N ILE A 639 -10.15 -26.43 15.37
CA ILE A 639 -11.38 -25.96 16.02
C ILE A 639 -12.35 -27.12 16.20
N LYS A 640 -13.27 -26.98 17.16
CA LYS A 640 -14.27 -28.01 17.44
C LYS A 640 -15.52 -27.76 16.59
N ASN A 641 -15.93 -28.74 15.80
CA ASN A 641 -17.21 -28.71 15.09
C ASN A 641 -18.35 -28.88 16.10
N PHE A 642 -19.25 -27.90 16.23
CA PHE A 642 -20.31 -27.95 17.24
C PHE A 642 -21.38 -29.02 16.94
N THR A 643 -21.50 -29.45 15.67
CA THR A 643 -22.50 -30.46 15.27
C THR A 643 -22.03 -31.89 15.50
N THR A 644 -20.72 -32.16 15.39
CA THR A 644 -20.14 -33.50 15.56
C THR A 644 -19.39 -33.66 16.88
N GLY A 645 -18.92 -32.56 17.47
CA GLY A 645 -18.04 -32.55 18.65
C GLY A 645 -16.58 -32.85 18.35
N GLU A 646 -16.21 -33.09 17.09
CA GLU A 646 -14.85 -33.44 16.65
C GLU A 646 -13.99 -32.20 16.43
N TRP A 647 -12.66 -32.36 16.54
CA TRP A 647 -11.70 -31.31 16.22
C TRP A 647 -11.18 -31.46 14.79
N ASP A 648 -11.24 -30.39 14.01
CA ASP A 648 -10.81 -30.40 12.61
C ASP A 648 -10.28 -29.02 12.18
N ALA A 649 -9.81 -28.92 10.94
CA ALA A 649 -9.33 -27.69 10.32
C ALA A 649 -10.45 -26.65 10.17
N VAL A 650 -10.11 -25.37 10.34
CA VAL A 650 -11.07 -24.26 10.25
C VAL A 650 -11.88 -24.26 8.94
N PRO A 651 -11.26 -24.37 7.75
CA PRO A 651 -12.02 -24.38 6.50
C PRO A 651 -12.88 -25.64 6.33
N ALA A 652 -12.49 -26.79 6.90
CA ALA A 652 -13.27 -28.02 6.83
C ALA A 652 -14.57 -27.89 7.62
N VAL A 653 -14.48 -27.39 8.86
CA VAL A 653 -15.65 -27.12 9.72
C VAL A 653 -16.55 -26.04 9.10
N ALA A 654 -15.98 -24.96 8.55
CA ALA A 654 -16.77 -23.92 7.90
C ALA A 654 -17.52 -24.42 6.66
N ARG A 655 -16.92 -25.33 5.86
CA ARG A 655 -17.59 -25.99 4.74
C ARG A 655 -18.73 -26.90 5.20
N ASP A 656 -18.53 -27.65 6.27
CA ASP A 656 -19.57 -28.49 6.88
C ASP A 656 -20.77 -27.64 7.34
N TYR A 657 -20.53 -26.51 8.02
CA TYR A 657 -21.57 -25.56 8.40
C TYR A 657 -22.30 -24.99 7.18
N LYS A 658 -21.56 -24.55 6.15
CA LYS A 658 -22.15 -24.06 4.90
C LYS A 658 -23.06 -25.11 4.24
N ALA A 659 -22.62 -26.36 4.15
CA ALA A 659 -23.39 -27.46 3.55
C ALA A 659 -24.70 -27.73 4.30
N LYS A 660 -24.69 -27.53 5.62
CA LYS A 660 -25.87 -27.65 6.51
C LYS A 660 -26.71 -26.37 6.60
N GLY A 661 -26.33 -25.29 5.89
CA GLY A 661 -27.01 -24.00 5.96
C GLY A 661 -26.78 -23.23 7.26
N ILE A 662 -25.80 -23.62 8.07
CA ILE A 662 -25.47 -22.99 9.35
C ILE A 662 -24.58 -21.78 9.11
N LYS A 663 -25.05 -20.60 9.53
CA LYS A 663 -24.23 -19.38 9.59
C LYS A 663 -23.34 -19.41 10.83
N TRP A 664 -22.28 -18.62 10.83
CA TRP A 664 -21.34 -18.54 11.94
C TRP A 664 -20.74 -17.15 12.09
N VAL A 665 -20.15 -16.89 13.25
CA VAL A 665 -19.35 -15.69 13.52
C VAL A 665 -17.91 -16.02 13.89
N VAL A 666 -17.03 -15.03 13.80
CA VAL A 666 -15.69 -15.06 14.41
C VAL A 666 -15.64 -14.04 15.53
N ILE A 667 -15.02 -14.41 16.66
CA ILE A 667 -14.65 -13.46 17.71
C ILE A 667 -13.15 -13.20 17.59
N GLY A 668 -12.73 -11.94 17.46
CA GLY A 668 -11.33 -11.55 17.30
C GLY A 668 -10.87 -10.51 18.32
N ASP A 669 -9.57 -10.40 18.48
CA ASP A 669 -8.93 -9.48 19.43
C ASP A 669 -8.72 -8.08 18.81
N TRP A 670 -7.67 -7.36 19.24
CA TRP A 670 -7.29 -6.05 18.72
C TRP A 670 -6.72 -6.08 17.30
N ASN A 671 -6.98 -5.02 16.54
CA ASN A 671 -6.43 -4.76 15.20
C ASN A 671 -6.58 -5.96 14.23
N TYR A 672 -7.74 -6.61 14.27
CA TYR A 672 -8.01 -7.78 13.47
C TYR A 672 -7.95 -7.45 11.97
N GLY A 673 -7.27 -8.30 11.20
CA GLY A 673 -7.03 -8.08 9.77
C GLY A 673 -5.90 -7.10 9.48
N GLU A 674 -4.97 -6.88 10.42
CA GLU A 674 -3.75 -6.10 10.19
C GLU A 674 -2.96 -6.62 8.98
N GLY A 675 -2.34 -5.71 8.21
CA GLY A 675 -1.34 -6.06 7.21
C GLY A 675 -1.78 -5.84 5.76
N SER A 676 -1.80 -6.92 4.97
CA SER A 676 -1.93 -6.84 3.50
C SER A 676 -3.35 -6.49 3.07
N SER A 677 -3.50 -5.79 1.96
CA SER A 677 -4.80 -5.32 1.46
C SER A 677 -5.75 -6.41 0.90
N ARG A 678 -5.30 -7.67 0.87
CA ARG A 678 -5.98 -8.78 0.19
C ARG A 678 -7.46 -8.90 0.58
N GLU A 679 -8.34 -8.74 -0.40
CA GLU A 679 -9.80 -8.85 -0.20
C GLU A 679 -10.26 -10.29 0.01
N HIS A 680 -9.43 -11.28 -0.33
CA HIS A 680 -9.72 -12.70 -0.08
C HIS A 680 -9.97 -12.99 1.41
N ALA A 681 -9.31 -12.25 2.31
CA ALA A 681 -9.56 -12.35 3.75
C ALA A 681 -11.01 -11.99 4.14
N ALA A 682 -11.78 -11.30 3.28
CA ALA A 682 -13.22 -11.07 3.44
C ALA A 682 -14.07 -11.99 2.53
N LEU A 683 -13.63 -12.25 1.30
CA LEU A 683 -14.35 -13.12 0.36
C LEU A 683 -14.43 -14.57 0.86
N GLU A 684 -13.38 -15.11 1.46
CA GLU A 684 -13.34 -16.50 1.91
C GLU A 684 -14.30 -16.75 3.08
N PRO A 685 -14.29 -15.97 4.19
CA PRO A 685 -15.34 -16.05 5.21
C PRO A 685 -16.75 -15.95 4.64
N ARG A 686 -16.97 -14.99 3.72
CA ARG A 686 -18.28 -14.81 3.09
C ARG A 686 -18.70 -16.03 2.26
N HIS A 687 -17.76 -16.58 1.49
CA HIS A 687 -17.96 -17.76 0.65
C HIS A 687 -18.24 -19.00 1.49
N LEU A 688 -17.56 -19.18 2.63
CA LEU A 688 -17.74 -20.32 3.54
C LEU A 688 -18.90 -20.13 4.55
N GLY A 689 -19.81 -19.19 4.31
CA GLY A 689 -21.06 -19.07 5.05
C GLY A 689 -21.02 -18.18 6.30
N GLY A 690 -19.93 -17.45 6.52
CA GLY A 690 -19.80 -16.50 7.61
C GLY A 690 -20.80 -15.34 7.51
N LEU A 691 -21.25 -14.86 8.66
CA LEU A 691 -22.17 -13.73 8.80
C LEU A 691 -21.46 -12.47 9.28
N ALA A 692 -20.77 -12.58 10.43
CA ALA A 692 -20.18 -11.46 11.13
C ALA A 692 -18.78 -11.80 11.65
N ILE A 693 -17.93 -10.78 11.72
CA ILE A 693 -16.66 -10.82 12.42
C ILE A 693 -16.77 -9.79 13.53
N ILE A 694 -16.55 -10.18 14.78
CA ILE A 694 -16.80 -9.34 15.97
C ILE A 694 -15.49 -9.21 16.72
N THR A 695 -14.99 -7.99 16.89
CA THR A 695 -13.61 -7.78 17.37
C THR A 695 -13.51 -6.67 18.39
N ARG A 696 -12.37 -6.56 19.07
CA ARG A 696 -12.08 -5.34 19.87
C ARG A 696 -11.79 -4.14 18.96
N SER A 697 -11.17 -4.36 17.79
CA SER A 697 -10.95 -3.36 16.74
C SER A 697 -10.48 -4.01 15.43
N PHE A 698 -10.64 -3.30 14.31
CA PHE A 698 -10.20 -3.73 12.97
C PHE A 698 -9.08 -2.86 12.41
N ALA A 699 -8.30 -3.45 11.50
CA ALA A 699 -7.52 -2.68 10.53
C ALA A 699 -8.42 -2.14 9.41
N ARG A 700 -8.16 -0.90 8.94
CA ARG A 700 -9.04 -0.13 8.03
C ARG A 700 -9.43 -0.87 6.74
N ILE A 701 -8.44 -1.42 6.01
CA ILE A 701 -8.69 -2.05 4.70
C ILE A 701 -9.54 -3.30 4.88
N HIS A 702 -9.25 -4.10 5.90
CA HIS A 702 -9.98 -5.34 6.15
C HIS A 702 -11.44 -5.07 6.54
N GLU A 703 -11.70 -4.08 7.40
CA GLU A 703 -13.07 -3.64 7.72
C GLU A 703 -13.85 -3.24 6.47
N THR A 704 -13.23 -2.47 5.57
CA THR A 704 -13.84 -2.04 4.31
C THR A 704 -14.14 -3.24 3.41
N ASN A 705 -13.20 -4.17 3.28
CA ASN A 705 -13.38 -5.40 2.50
C ASN A 705 -14.54 -6.25 3.03
N LEU A 706 -14.68 -6.41 4.36
CA LEU A 706 -15.80 -7.13 4.97
C LEU A 706 -17.14 -6.50 4.59
N LYS A 707 -17.27 -5.16 4.69
CA LYS A 707 -18.48 -4.43 4.26
C LYS A 707 -18.78 -4.64 2.78
N LYS A 708 -17.75 -4.54 1.91
CA LYS A 708 -17.88 -4.73 0.45
C LYS A 708 -18.43 -6.10 0.09
N GLN A 709 -18.06 -7.14 0.85
CA GLN A 709 -18.54 -8.51 0.63
C GLN A 709 -19.86 -8.83 1.38
N GLY A 710 -20.52 -7.81 1.95
CA GLY A 710 -21.81 -7.96 2.62
C GLY A 710 -21.74 -8.74 3.93
N MET A 711 -20.59 -8.72 4.61
CA MET A 711 -20.44 -9.22 5.98
C MET A 711 -20.66 -8.08 6.99
N LEU A 712 -20.87 -8.44 8.26
CA LEU A 712 -20.96 -7.50 9.38
C LEU A 712 -19.63 -7.45 10.15
N PRO A 713 -18.72 -6.48 9.87
CA PRO A 713 -17.63 -6.16 10.76
C PRO A 713 -18.16 -5.35 11.96
N LEU A 714 -18.09 -5.95 13.14
CA LEU A 714 -18.63 -5.39 14.37
C LEU A 714 -17.55 -5.28 15.43
N THR A 715 -17.64 -4.24 16.25
CA THR A 715 -16.71 -4.01 17.36
C THR A 715 -17.45 -4.07 18.69
N PHE A 716 -16.83 -4.64 19.72
CA PHE A 716 -17.40 -4.57 21.06
C PHE A 716 -17.49 -3.10 21.51
N SER A 717 -18.66 -2.67 21.97
CA SER A 717 -18.80 -1.31 22.53
C SER A 717 -18.04 -1.18 23.84
N ASP A 718 -17.99 -2.27 24.62
CA ASP A 718 -17.02 -2.47 25.71
C ASP A 718 -16.04 -3.59 25.30
N PRO A 719 -14.77 -3.27 24.98
CA PRO A 719 -13.77 -4.28 24.63
C PRO A 719 -13.56 -5.40 25.66
N ALA A 720 -13.96 -5.20 26.93
CA ALA A 720 -13.90 -6.23 27.96
C ALA A 720 -14.96 -7.36 27.75
N ASP A 721 -15.99 -7.13 26.94
CA ASP A 721 -16.99 -8.16 26.61
C ASP A 721 -16.38 -9.35 25.86
N TYR A 722 -15.26 -9.14 25.16
CA TYR A 722 -14.48 -10.22 24.55
C TYR A 722 -14.12 -11.32 25.57
N ASP A 723 -13.77 -10.95 26.80
CA ASP A 723 -13.29 -11.88 27.82
C ASP A 723 -14.42 -12.74 28.43
N LYS A 724 -15.66 -12.24 28.33
CA LYS A 724 -16.88 -12.90 28.85
C LYS A 724 -17.33 -14.05 27.95
N ILE A 725 -17.07 -13.96 26.65
CA ILE A 725 -17.51 -14.93 25.63
C ILE A 725 -16.54 -16.11 25.60
N LYS A 726 -17.04 -17.34 25.52
CA LYS A 726 -16.24 -18.57 25.40
C LYS A 726 -16.42 -19.22 24.02
N PRO A 727 -15.44 -20.00 23.54
CA PRO A 727 -15.49 -20.61 22.20
C PRO A 727 -16.69 -21.55 21.96
N GLU A 728 -17.28 -22.11 23.03
CA GLU A 728 -18.41 -23.03 22.97
C GLU A 728 -19.78 -22.34 23.11
N ASP A 729 -19.79 -21.02 23.28
CA ASP A 729 -21.02 -20.24 23.30
C ASP A 729 -21.65 -20.17 21.90
N LYS A 730 -22.96 -19.99 21.87
CA LYS A 730 -23.69 -19.60 20.67
C LYS A 730 -24.15 -18.15 20.77
N VAL A 731 -24.48 -17.55 19.63
CA VAL A 731 -24.91 -16.16 19.59
C VAL A 731 -26.13 -15.95 18.70
N ASP A 732 -26.95 -14.96 19.08
CA ASP A 732 -27.90 -14.30 18.19
C ASP A 732 -27.30 -12.98 17.72
N ILE A 733 -27.42 -12.68 16.43
CA ILE A 733 -27.09 -11.38 15.85
C ILE A 733 -28.38 -10.72 15.39
N LEU A 734 -28.77 -9.65 16.10
CA LEU A 734 -29.97 -8.87 15.78
C LEU A 734 -29.70 -7.91 14.62
N ALA A 735 -29.48 -8.46 13.43
CA ALA A 735 -29.13 -7.71 12.22
C ALA A 735 -30.22 -6.72 11.79
N THR A 736 -31.47 -6.91 12.22
CA THR A 736 -32.56 -5.97 11.97
C THR A 736 -32.39 -4.63 12.71
N GLU A 737 -31.54 -4.57 13.75
CA GLU A 737 -31.21 -3.34 14.47
C GLU A 737 -30.16 -2.48 13.75
N LEU A 738 -29.60 -2.94 12.62
CA LEU A 738 -28.52 -2.24 11.91
C LEU A 738 -28.98 -0.85 11.41
N GLU A 739 -28.52 0.19 12.08
CA GLU A 739 -28.86 1.58 11.81
C GLU A 739 -27.63 2.48 12.00
N VAL A 740 -27.45 3.48 11.14
CA VAL A 740 -26.29 4.38 11.19
C VAL A 740 -26.14 5.01 12.57
N GLY A 741 -24.96 4.85 13.17
CA GLY A 741 -24.61 5.44 14.47
C GLY A 741 -25.21 4.75 15.69
N LYS A 742 -25.98 3.66 15.54
CA LYS A 742 -26.55 2.91 16.67
C LYS A 742 -25.85 1.56 16.83
N PRO A 743 -25.43 1.19 18.06
CA PRO A 743 -24.97 -0.17 18.32
C PRO A 743 -26.09 -1.18 18.08
N LEU A 744 -25.74 -2.34 17.56
CA LEU A 744 -26.65 -3.49 17.44
C LEU A 744 -26.40 -4.49 18.57
N THR A 745 -27.39 -5.33 18.85
CA THR A 745 -27.34 -6.29 19.96
C THR A 745 -26.88 -7.67 19.49
N MET A 746 -25.94 -8.24 20.24
CA MET A 746 -25.66 -9.67 20.22
C MET A 746 -26.14 -10.29 21.52
N VAL A 747 -26.94 -11.36 21.44
CA VAL A 747 -27.28 -12.16 22.62
C VAL A 747 -26.32 -13.34 22.66
N VAL A 748 -25.59 -13.49 23.75
CA VAL A 748 -24.71 -14.64 23.96
C VAL A 748 -25.48 -15.70 24.74
N HIS A 749 -25.42 -16.94 24.26
CA HIS A 749 -25.98 -18.12 24.88
C HIS A 749 -24.84 -19.00 25.37
N PRO A 750 -24.40 -18.83 26.63
CA PRO A 750 -23.40 -19.70 27.21
C PRO A 750 -23.87 -21.14 27.23
N LYS A 751 -22.93 -22.07 27.10
CA LYS A 751 -23.21 -23.49 27.31
C LYS A 751 -23.74 -23.76 28.73
N GLU A 752 -23.24 -23.02 29.70
CA GLU A 752 -23.68 -23.05 31.10
C GLU A 752 -23.96 -21.63 31.60
N GLY A 753 -25.15 -21.39 32.12
CA GLY A 753 -25.56 -20.09 32.66
C GLY A 753 -26.69 -19.40 31.88
N ALA A 754 -27.05 -18.20 32.32
CA ALA A 754 -28.08 -17.40 31.68
C ALA A 754 -27.49 -16.65 30.47
N SER A 755 -28.31 -16.47 29.44
CA SER A 755 -27.95 -15.63 28.29
C SER A 755 -27.79 -14.17 28.72
N PHE A 756 -26.90 -13.45 28.04
CA PHE A 756 -26.64 -12.04 28.31
C PHE A 756 -26.47 -11.26 27.01
N GLU A 757 -26.77 -9.96 27.05
CA GLU A 757 -26.61 -9.07 25.91
C GLU A 757 -25.22 -8.42 25.89
N VAL A 758 -24.69 -8.26 24.69
CA VAL A 758 -23.48 -7.50 24.37
C VAL A 758 -23.84 -6.46 23.31
N LYS A 759 -23.44 -5.20 23.50
CA LYS A 759 -23.67 -4.14 22.52
C LYS A 759 -22.49 -4.05 21.56
N LEU A 760 -22.77 -4.10 20.27
CA LEU A 760 -21.80 -4.10 19.20
C LEU A 760 -21.89 -2.82 18.37
N SER A 761 -20.80 -2.06 18.34
CA SER A 761 -20.64 -0.85 17.54
C SER A 761 -20.21 -1.18 16.11
N HIS A 762 -20.54 -0.29 15.17
CA HIS A 762 -20.14 -0.40 13.77
C HIS A 762 -19.91 0.96 13.13
N THR A 763 -19.24 0.98 11.98
CA THR A 763 -18.95 2.22 11.22
C THR A 763 -19.68 2.29 9.87
N PHE A 764 -20.72 1.49 9.67
CA PHE A 764 -21.57 1.59 8.46
C PHE A 764 -22.20 2.98 8.31
N ASN A 765 -22.10 3.54 7.09
CA ASN A 765 -22.97 4.61 6.63
C ASN A 765 -24.17 4.03 5.85
N ALA A 766 -25.12 4.88 5.43
CA ALA A 766 -26.33 4.41 4.75
C ALA A 766 -26.05 3.62 3.44
N PRO A 767 -25.19 4.07 2.51
CA PRO A 767 -24.81 3.28 1.34
C PRO A 767 -24.21 1.90 1.68
N GLN A 768 -23.37 1.82 2.71
CA GLN A 768 -22.74 0.56 3.12
C GLN A 768 -23.74 -0.43 3.72
N ILE A 769 -24.80 0.05 4.40
CA ILE A 769 -25.90 -0.81 4.86
C ILE A 769 -26.62 -1.46 3.66
N GLU A 770 -26.78 -0.73 2.55
CA GLU A 770 -27.36 -1.31 1.33
C GLU A 770 -26.46 -2.39 0.71
N TRP A 771 -25.13 -2.29 0.85
CA TRP A 771 -24.22 -3.37 0.45
C TRP A 771 -24.50 -4.66 1.23
N PHE A 772 -24.68 -4.57 2.55
CA PHE A 772 -25.07 -5.70 3.38
C PHE A 772 -26.42 -6.28 2.94
N LYS A 773 -27.45 -5.44 2.81
CA LYS A 773 -28.80 -5.87 2.42
C LYS A 773 -28.82 -6.59 1.07
N ASN A 774 -28.15 -6.04 0.07
CA ASN A 774 -28.07 -6.65 -1.26
C ASN A 774 -27.10 -7.84 -1.33
N GLY A 775 -26.37 -8.13 -0.25
CA GLY A 775 -25.44 -9.27 -0.13
C GLY A 775 -24.00 -8.95 -0.51
N SER A 776 -23.75 -7.85 -1.24
CA SER A 776 -22.43 -7.24 -1.50
C SER A 776 -22.58 -5.85 -2.13
N ALA A 777 -21.48 -5.09 -2.19
CA ALA A 777 -21.40 -3.85 -2.95
C ALA A 777 -21.55 -4.11 -4.46
N LEU A 778 -20.97 -5.20 -4.97
CA LEU A 778 -21.10 -5.61 -6.38
C LEU A 778 -22.56 -5.87 -6.78
N ASN A 779 -23.33 -6.53 -5.91
CA ASN A 779 -24.75 -6.75 -6.13
C ASN A 779 -25.54 -5.43 -6.15
N THR A 780 -25.16 -4.48 -5.28
CA THR A 780 -25.76 -3.14 -5.25
C THR A 780 -25.50 -2.38 -6.56
N MET A 781 -24.27 -2.44 -7.07
CA MET A 781 -23.91 -1.85 -8.36
C MET A 781 -24.67 -2.50 -9.52
N ALA A 782 -24.77 -3.83 -9.57
CA ALA A 782 -25.52 -4.54 -10.59
C ALA A 782 -27.01 -4.17 -10.59
N LYS A 783 -27.63 -4.03 -9.41
CA LYS A 783 -29.03 -3.60 -9.25
C LYS A 783 -29.24 -2.17 -9.76
N ALA A 784 -28.33 -1.25 -9.46
CA ALA A 784 -28.40 0.13 -9.94
C ALA A 784 -28.25 0.21 -11.47
N ALA A 785 -27.33 -0.55 -12.06
CA ALA A 785 -27.13 -0.62 -13.51
C ALA A 785 -28.35 -1.20 -14.25
N ALA A 786 -29.06 -2.15 -13.65
CA ALA A 786 -30.31 -2.68 -14.20
C ALA A 786 -31.44 -1.66 -14.16
N ALA A 787 -31.58 -0.91 -13.06
CA ALA A 787 -32.61 0.13 -12.90
C ALA A 787 -32.40 1.35 -13.80
N GLY A 788 -31.17 1.67 -14.20
CA GLY A 788 -30.89 2.75 -15.16
C GLY A 788 -31.15 2.40 -16.63
N LYS A 789 -31.46 1.12 -16.93
CA LYS A 789 -31.82 0.64 -18.28
C LYS A 789 -33.33 0.49 -18.49
N SER A 790 -34.12 0.60 -17.42
CA SER A 790 -35.59 0.67 -17.42
C SER A 790 -36.06 2.12 -17.37
#